data_AF-A0A927PC66-F1
#
_entry.id   AF-A0A927PC66-F1
#
_cell.length_a   1.000
_cell.length_b   1.000
_cell.length_c   1.000
_cell.angle_alpha   90.00
_cell.angle_beta   90.00
_cell.angle_gamma   90.00
#
_symmetry.space_group_name_H-M   'P 1'
#
loop_
_entity.id
_entity.type
_entity.pdbx_description
1 polymer ?
#
loop_
_entity_poly.entity_id
_entity_poly.type
_entity_poly.pdbx_seq_one_letter_code
_entity_poly.pdbx_strand_id
1 'polypeptide(L)'
;MNETTGMLYEVGSRIRELREICGYSLEYMADQTGISVGTYNMYEAGQADLPFSFIHKCALILGVEITDLMEGRSAQLKSFSITRKGEAPTTARENGIMIQNLAPRFRKKLAEPFWVTYNYSPELQNKPISTSTHSGQEFDLIISGELLIRIGDHVEHLYEGDSIYYDSSTPHGMIATGGKDCVFCAVVLAGDETETDKVTETVMAARRTSEPLVYSNFVSVEEDGDGSLRHIEFPNCEKFNFAFDIVDVLGEKKPDKLAMIHVDRNKNEKRFTFREMSRLSSRAANYFKTLGIKKGDRVMLVLRRNYQFWVSILALHKIGAIAIPATDQLLKKDYEYRFNAAGVSAIVMTAEGDAAKHAEEAFETCPDVTIRIIAGGKREGWHDFDEEFAMYRSSFPRTEESPCGKDPLLMLFTSGTTGYPKMALHDHCYPLGHFITAHYWHCVEPDGLHFTISDTGWGKALWGKLYGQWLNEAAVFVYDFDRFDANDILPMFAKYNITTFCAPPTMYRFMIKEDLSKFDLSSIRHATTAGEALNPEVFHQFKKATGLSIMEGFGQTETTLSIGNFVGMTPKIGSMGKASPLYDVELITTDGKFAAIGEPGEICIRYDQTVPCGLYSGYYLNEEATKEAMHDGWYHTRDVAWRDEDGYFWYVSRADDVIKSSGYRIGPFEIESVIMELPYVLECGVSAAPDEIRGQVVKASVVLTKGTVGTEQLKKEIQNYVKKRTAPYKYPRIVVFCDSLPKTISGKIQRNKL
;
A
#
# COMPACT_ATOMS: atom_id res chain seq x y z
N MET A 1 -42.41 -17.24 35.21
CA MET A 1 -41.66 -17.82 34.08
C MET A 1 -40.77 -16.72 33.53
N ASN A 2 -39.47 -16.96 33.34
CA ASN A 2 -38.54 -15.96 32.80
C ASN A 2 -38.96 -15.55 31.38
N GLU A 3 -38.79 -14.27 31.03
CA GLU A 3 -39.12 -13.72 29.68
C GLU A 3 -38.47 -14.52 28.54
N THR A 4 -37.25 -15.01 28.74
CA THR A 4 -36.50 -15.84 27.78
C THR A 4 -37.18 -17.18 27.50
N THR A 5 -37.84 -17.78 28.50
CA THR A 5 -38.57 -19.05 28.35
C THR A 5 -39.90 -18.86 27.60
N GLY A 6 -40.48 -17.65 27.65
CA GLY A 6 -41.70 -17.30 26.90
C GLY A 6 -41.44 -17.19 25.39
N MET A 7 -40.36 -16.53 24.99
CA MET A 7 -40.00 -16.37 23.57
C MET A 7 -39.67 -17.70 22.88
N LEU A 8 -38.90 -18.58 23.53
CA LEU A 8 -38.56 -19.89 22.95
C LEU A 8 -39.80 -20.78 22.79
N TYR A 9 -40.73 -20.70 23.75
CA TYR A 9 -42.01 -21.40 23.66
C TYR A 9 -42.86 -20.86 22.50
N GLU A 10 -42.93 -19.55 22.30
CA GLU A 10 -43.68 -18.96 21.18
C GLU A 10 -43.14 -19.38 19.81
N VAL A 11 -41.82 -19.33 19.62
CA VAL A 11 -41.20 -19.75 18.35
C VAL A 11 -41.37 -21.27 18.15
N GLY A 12 -41.17 -22.07 19.20
CA GLY A 12 -41.43 -23.52 19.15
C GLY A 12 -42.89 -23.87 18.84
N SER A 13 -43.84 -23.12 19.42
CA SER A 13 -45.28 -23.29 19.16
C SER A 13 -45.65 -22.93 17.73
N ARG A 14 -45.07 -21.87 17.14
CA ARG A 14 -45.29 -21.49 15.73
C ARG A 14 -44.76 -22.55 14.77
N ILE A 15 -43.57 -23.09 15.04
CA ILE A 15 -42.99 -24.19 14.25
C ILE A 15 -43.90 -25.42 14.33
N ARG A 16 -44.41 -25.75 15.53
CA ARG A 16 -45.36 -26.85 15.73
C ARG A 16 -46.67 -26.65 14.98
N GLU A 17 -47.29 -25.48 15.13
CA GLU A 17 -48.54 -25.14 14.46
C GLU A 17 -48.40 -25.21 12.94
N LEU A 18 -47.34 -24.64 12.38
CA LEU A 18 -47.08 -24.68 10.94
C LEU A 18 -46.78 -26.10 10.46
N ARG A 19 -46.01 -26.89 11.21
CA ARG A 19 -45.79 -28.31 10.91
C ARG A 19 -47.13 -29.07 10.85
N GLU A 20 -48.01 -28.85 11.81
CA GLU A 20 -49.33 -29.49 11.88
C GLU A 20 -50.24 -29.03 10.75
N ILE A 21 -50.24 -27.74 10.40
CA ILE A 21 -50.97 -27.17 9.26
C ILE A 21 -50.49 -27.79 7.94
N CYS A 22 -49.18 -27.94 7.76
CA CYS A 22 -48.59 -28.56 6.58
C CYS A 22 -48.74 -30.09 6.54
N GLY A 23 -49.26 -30.71 7.61
CA GLY A 23 -49.46 -32.17 7.69
C GLY A 23 -48.17 -32.96 7.84
N TYR A 24 -47.08 -32.33 8.28
CA TYR A 24 -45.79 -32.99 8.44
C TYR A 24 -45.69 -33.71 9.79
N SER A 25 -45.21 -34.96 9.76
CA SER A 25 -44.95 -35.70 10.99
C SER A 25 -43.68 -35.19 11.69
N LEU A 26 -43.59 -35.46 13.00
CA LEU A 26 -42.43 -35.13 13.82
C LEU A 26 -41.16 -35.84 13.30
N GLU A 27 -41.30 -37.09 12.87
CA GLU A 27 -40.22 -37.90 12.29
C GLU A 27 -39.72 -37.35 10.96
N TYR A 28 -40.64 -36.92 10.10
CA TYR A 28 -40.31 -36.30 8.83
C TYR A 28 -39.51 -35.01 9.02
N MET A 29 -39.97 -34.11 9.88
CA MET A 29 -39.26 -32.85 10.10
C MET A 29 -37.91 -33.06 10.79
N ALA A 30 -37.81 -34.01 11.72
CA ALA A 30 -36.54 -34.36 12.36
C ALA A 30 -35.50 -34.86 11.34
N ASP A 31 -35.91 -35.76 10.42
CA ASP A 31 -35.07 -36.24 9.33
C ASP A 31 -34.61 -35.11 8.40
N GLN A 32 -35.53 -34.26 7.95
CA GLN A 32 -35.23 -33.16 7.02
C GLN A 32 -34.37 -32.05 7.65
N THR A 33 -34.54 -31.80 8.96
CA THR A 33 -33.68 -30.85 9.69
C THR A 33 -32.34 -31.44 10.11
N GLY A 34 -32.18 -32.77 10.02
CA GLY A 34 -30.96 -33.51 10.34
C GLY A 34 -30.71 -33.65 11.83
N ILE A 35 -31.77 -33.71 12.64
CA ILE A 35 -31.69 -33.88 14.10
C ILE A 35 -32.55 -35.08 14.56
N SER A 36 -32.34 -35.57 15.78
CA SER A 36 -33.16 -36.68 16.30
C SER A 36 -34.58 -36.22 16.64
N VAL A 37 -35.55 -37.14 16.53
CA VAL A 37 -36.97 -36.88 16.88
C VAL A 37 -37.13 -36.33 18.30
N GLY A 38 -36.34 -36.84 19.25
CA GLY A 38 -36.34 -36.33 20.62
C GLY A 38 -35.86 -34.88 20.73
N THR A 39 -34.80 -34.51 19.99
CA THR A 39 -34.28 -33.13 19.97
C THR A 39 -35.27 -32.18 19.30
N TYR A 40 -35.87 -32.62 18.18
CA TYR A 40 -36.87 -31.84 17.46
C TYR A 40 -38.10 -31.56 18.36
N ASN A 41 -38.57 -32.57 19.10
CA ASN A 41 -39.68 -32.40 20.04
C ASN A 41 -39.35 -31.41 21.18
N MET A 42 -38.11 -31.42 21.69
CA MET A 42 -37.67 -30.45 22.70
C MET A 42 -37.67 -29.01 22.16
N TYR A 43 -37.26 -28.82 20.90
CA TYR A 43 -37.29 -27.52 20.23
C TYR A 43 -38.72 -27.01 20.02
N GLU A 44 -39.65 -27.84 19.54
CA GLU A 44 -41.06 -27.45 19.43
C GLU A 44 -41.70 -27.15 20.79
N ALA A 45 -41.26 -27.83 21.86
CA ALA A 45 -41.75 -27.59 23.20
C ALA A 45 -41.14 -26.33 23.85
N GLY A 46 -40.22 -25.63 23.18
CA GLY A 46 -39.50 -24.49 23.75
C GLY A 46 -38.64 -24.86 24.96
N GLN A 47 -38.23 -26.13 25.08
CA GLN A 47 -37.50 -26.68 26.24
C GLN A 47 -35.97 -26.59 26.07
N ALA A 48 -35.49 -26.15 24.91
CA ALA A 48 -34.08 -25.94 24.60
C ALA A 48 -33.91 -24.75 23.64
N ASP A 49 -32.73 -24.14 23.64
CA ASP A 49 -32.38 -23.07 22.72
C ASP A 49 -32.45 -23.57 21.27
N LEU A 50 -33.04 -22.76 20.40
CA LEU A 50 -33.26 -23.05 19.00
C LEU A 50 -32.07 -22.55 18.18
N PRO A 51 -31.18 -23.43 17.65
CA PRO A 51 -30.08 -22.97 16.82
C PRO A 51 -30.60 -22.29 15.56
N PHE A 52 -29.95 -21.21 15.10
CA PHE A 52 -30.34 -20.54 13.85
C PHE A 52 -30.45 -21.50 12.66
N SER A 53 -29.54 -22.47 12.57
CA SER A 53 -29.58 -23.51 11.52
C SER A 53 -30.82 -24.39 11.58
N PHE A 54 -31.40 -24.61 12.76
CA PHE A 54 -32.65 -25.35 12.92
C PHE A 54 -33.83 -24.51 12.42
N ILE A 55 -33.91 -23.24 12.87
CA ILE A 55 -34.98 -22.31 12.49
C ILE A 55 -34.98 -22.07 10.98
N HIS A 56 -33.81 -21.85 10.37
CA HIS A 56 -33.66 -21.65 8.93
C HIS A 56 -34.12 -22.88 8.13
N LYS A 57 -33.75 -24.10 8.55
CA LYS A 57 -34.22 -25.32 7.88
C LYS A 57 -35.73 -25.50 8.02
N CYS A 58 -36.30 -25.21 9.20
CA CYS A 58 -37.74 -25.24 9.37
C CYS A 58 -38.45 -24.24 8.45
N ALA A 59 -37.93 -23.01 8.33
CA ALA A 59 -38.47 -21.98 7.43
C ALA A 59 -38.51 -22.46 5.97
N LEU A 60 -37.40 -23.04 5.49
CA LEU A 60 -37.30 -23.61 4.14
C LEU A 60 -38.27 -24.77 3.90
N ILE A 61 -38.41 -25.69 4.85
CA ILE A 61 -39.28 -26.87 4.71
C ILE A 61 -40.77 -26.47 4.78
N LEU A 62 -41.10 -25.51 5.64
CA LEU A 62 -42.47 -25.01 5.83
C LEU A 62 -42.88 -23.96 4.79
N GLY A 63 -41.95 -23.48 3.96
CA GLY A 63 -42.22 -22.51 2.90
C GLY A 63 -42.58 -21.11 3.42
N VAL A 64 -41.99 -20.70 4.55
CA VAL A 64 -42.22 -19.39 5.19
C VAL A 64 -40.90 -18.65 5.40
N GLU A 65 -40.94 -17.34 5.58
CA GLU A 65 -39.74 -16.57 5.92
C GLU A 65 -39.30 -16.83 7.36
N ILE A 66 -38.01 -16.66 7.67
CA ILE A 66 -37.51 -16.82 9.04
C ILE A 66 -38.23 -15.85 10.00
N THR A 67 -38.55 -14.65 9.53
CA THR A 67 -39.27 -13.63 10.29
C THR A 67 -40.70 -14.07 10.63
N ASP A 68 -41.35 -14.90 9.80
CA ASP A 68 -42.66 -15.48 10.12
C ASP A 68 -42.57 -16.40 11.35
N LEU A 69 -41.53 -17.24 11.43
CA LEU A 69 -41.30 -18.12 12.58
C LEU A 69 -40.89 -17.36 13.84
N MET A 70 -40.03 -16.35 13.69
CA MET A 70 -39.48 -15.59 14.80
C MET A 70 -40.48 -14.59 15.41
N GLU A 71 -41.28 -13.93 14.57
CA GLU A 71 -42.11 -12.78 14.98
C GLU A 71 -43.62 -13.02 14.81
N GLY A 72 -44.03 -14.09 14.11
CA GLY A 72 -45.43 -14.46 13.92
C GLY A 72 -46.22 -13.58 12.95
N ARG A 73 -45.55 -12.86 12.03
CA ARG A 73 -46.18 -11.91 11.11
C ARG A 73 -45.50 -11.91 9.74
N SER A 74 -46.27 -12.13 8.67
CA SER A 74 -45.81 -11.96 7.29
C SER A 74 -45.71 -10.50 6.90
N ALA A 75 -44.77 -10.18 6.00
CA ALA A 75 -44.63 -8.84 5.45
C ALA A 75 -45.88 -8.47 4.62
N GLN A 76 -46.79 -7.69 5.19
CA GLN A 76 -47.95 -7.16 4.48
C GLN A 76 -47.58 -5.89 3.70
N LEU A 77 -48.17 -5.71 2.51
CA LEU A 77 -48.15 -4.43 1.79
C LEU A 77 -48.91 -3.38 2.63
N LYS A 78 -48.18 -2.63 3.45
CA LYS A 78 -48.77 -1.64 4.38
C LYS A 78 -49.32 -0.40 3.68
N SER A 79 -48.82 -0.05 2.49
CA SER A 79 -49.28 1.10 1.69
C SER A 79 -48.75 1.06 0.26
N PHE A 80 -49.47 1.66 -0.69
CA PHE A 80 -48.96 2.01 -2.03
C PHE A 80 -49.19 3.52 -2.29
N SER A 81 -48.40 4.11 -3.18
CA SER A 81 -48.53 5.52 -3.57
C SER A 81 -48.51 5.64 -5.09
N ILE A 82 -49.41 6.47 -5.63
CA ILE A 82 -49.44 6.82 -7.06
C ILE A 82 -49.18 8.33 -7.16
N THR A 83 -48.15 8.71 -7.90
CA THR A 83 -47.90 10.11 -8.28
C THR A 83 -48.35 10.29 -9.72
N ARG A 84 -49.40 11.09 -9.95
CA ARG A 84 -49.91 11.33 -11.32
C ARG A 84 -49.05 12.39 -12.00
N LYS A 85 -49.02 12.34 -13.34
CA LYS A 85 -48.33 13.34 -14.18
C LYS A 85 -48.78 14.76 -13.82
N GLY A 86 -47.84 15.64 -13.50
CA GLY A 86 -48.09 17.03 -13.07
C GLY A 86 -48.30 17.22 -11.56
N GLU A 87 -48.45 16.15 -10.78
CA GLU A 87 -48.62 16.22 -9.31
C GLU A 87 -47.30 15.96 -8.55
N ALA A 88 -46.21 15.64 -9.27
CA ALA A 88 -44.91 15.39 -8.68
C ALA A 88 -44.29 16.70 -8.12
N PRO A 89 -43.82 16.72 -6.85
CA PRO A 89 -43.19 17.90 -6.29
C PRO A 89 -41.90 18.24 -7.05
N THR A 90 -41.75 19.50 -7.43
CA THR A 90 -40.50 20.03 -8.01
C THR A 90 -39.42 20.04 -6.93
N THR A 91 -38.34 19.30 -7.16
CA THR A 91 -37.23 19.16 -6.20
C THR A 91 -36.09 20.11 -6.47
N ALA A 92 -35.87 20.47 -7.73
CA ALA A 92 -34.88 21.46 -8.14
C ALA A 92 -35.33 22.18 -9.42
N ARG A 93 -34.92 23.44 -9.55
CA ARG A 93 -35.10 24.24 -10.75
C ARG A 93 -33.85 25.08 -10.95
N GLU A 94 -33.04 24.68 -11.92
CA GLU A 94 -31.83 25.39 -12.31
C GLU A 94 -32.01 25.98 -13.72
N ASN A 95 -31.02 26.73 -14.21
CA ASN A 95 -31.08 27.40 -15.51
C ASN A 95 -31.26 26.37 -16.65
N GLY A 96 -32.52 26.13 -17.04
CA GLY A 96 -32.89 25.22 -18.12
C GLY A 96 -33.22 23.79 -17.71
N ILE A 97 -33.12 23.41 -16.44
CA ILE A 97 -33.47 22.05 -15.97
C ILE A 97 -34.54 22.10 -14.89
N MET A 98 -35.60 21.32 -15.07
CA MET A 98 -36.65 21.11 -14.08
C MET A 98 -36.66 19.64 -13.67
N ILE A 99 -36.52 19.38 -12.36
CA ILE A 99 -36.51 18.03 -11.79
C ILE A 99 -37.72 17.87 -10.87
N GLN A 100 -38.51 16.82 -11.08
CA GLN A 100 -39.65 16.46 -10.24
C GLN A 100 -39.48 15.04 -9.70
N ASN A 101 -39.66 14.82 -8.40
CA ASN A 101 -39.53 13.49 -7.82
C ASN A 101 -40.84 12.70 -8.00
N LEU A 102 -40.78 11.58 -8.73
CA LEU A 102 -41.95 10.75 -9.03
C LEU A 102 -42.35 9.84 -7.87
N ALA A 103 -41.45 9.59 -6.92
CA ALA A 103 -41.69 8.78 -5.73
C ALA A 103 -41.14 9.48 -4.48
N PRO A 104 -41.71 10.60 -4.03
CA PRO A 104 -41.15 11.39 -2.93
C PRO A 104 -41.06 10.62 -1.59
N ARG A 105 -41.79 9.51 -1.45
CA ARG A 105 -41.69 8.59 -0.30
C ARG A 105 -40.49 7.63 -0.37
N PHE A 106 -39.82 7.54 -1.51
CA PHE A 106 -38.62 6.74 -1.75
C PHE A 106 -37.33 7.53 -1.51
N ARG A 107 -37.42 8.78 -1.03
CA ARG A 107 -36.25 9.58 -0.66
C ARG A 107 -35.38 8.83 0.36
N LYS A 108 -34.07 8.74 0.12
CA LYS A 108 -33.09 7.94 0.89
C LYS A 108 -33.38 6.44 0.91
N LYS A 109 -33.95 5.90 -0.17
CA LYS A 109 -34.07 4.46 -0.42
C LYS A 109 -33.11 4.07 -1.54
N LEU A 110 -33.03 2.76 -1.81
CA LEU A 110 -32.11 2.17 -2.80
C LEU A 110 -32.19 2.80 -4.19
N ALA A 111 -33.37 3.31 -4.61
CA ALA A 111 -33.59 3.91 -5.92
C ALA A 111 -34.57 5.09 -5.83
N GLU A 112 -34.21 6.24 -6.39
CA GLU A 112 -35.03 7.44 -6.47
C GLU A 112 -35.32 7.81 -7.93
N PRO A 113 -36.58 7.67 -8.39
CA PRO A 113 -36.97 8.06 -9.74
C PRO A 113 -37.37 9.55 -9.82
N PHE A 114 -36.83 10.24 -10.82
CA PHE A 114 -37.07 11.63 -11.15
C PHE A 114 -37.59 11.78 -12.58
N TRP A 115 -38.52 12.70 -12.75
CA TRP A 115 -38.96 13.20 -14.04
C TRP A 115 -38.20 14.49 -14.33
N VAL A 116 -37.39 14.48 -15.38
CA VAL A 116 -36.52 15.60 -15.72
C VAL A 116 -36.97 16.21 -17.04
N THR A 117 -37.12 17.53 -17.06
CA THR A 117 -37.33 18.34 -18.27
C THR A 117 -36.14 19.25 -18.45
N TYR A 118 -35.41 19.06 -19.54
CA TYR A 118 -34.26 19.88 -19.93
C TYR A 118 -34.66 20.75 -21.12
N ASN A 119 -34.68 22.05 -20.90
CA ASN A 119 -35.07 23.04 -21.90
C ASN A 119 -33.98 23.18 -22.96
N TYR A 120 -34.40 23.19 -24.23
CA TYR A 120 -33.49 23.45 -25.33
C TYR A 120 -32.98 24.89 -25.29
N SER A 121 -31.66 25.05 -25.50
CA SER A 121 -31.02 26.35 -25.66
C SER A 121 -30.10 26.34 -26.89
N PRO A 122 -30.34 27.19 -27.89
CA PRO A 122 -29.46 27.32 -29.06
C PRO A 122 -28.00 27.67 -28.71
N GLU A 123 -27.80 28.36 -27.59
CA GLU A 123 -26.48 28.80 -27.14
C GLU A 123 -25.68 27.68 -26.46
N LEU A 124 -26.34 26.69 -25.87
CA LEU A 124 -25.70 25.59 -25.15
C LEU A 124 -25.32 24.42 -26.08
N GLN A 125 -26.06 24.23 -27.18
CA GLN A 125 -25.81 23.12 -28.13
C GLN A 125 -24.40 23.13 -28.74
N ASN A 126 -23.74 24.30 -28.77
CA ASN A 126 -22.39 24.46 -29.33
C ASN A 126 -21.30 24.71 -28.26
N LYS A 127 -21.64 24.58 -26.98
CA LYS A 127 -20.69 24.75 -25.85
C LYS A 127 -20.33 23.39 -25.24
N PRO A 128 -19.14 23.26 -24.62
CA PRO A 128 -18.79 22.05 -23.87
C PRO A 128 -19.82 21.77 -22.77
N ILE A 129 -20.21 20.50 -22.64
CA ILE A 129 -21.13 20.05 -21.59
C ILE A 129 -20.42 20.16 -20.23
N SER A 130 -20.98 20.97 -19.34
CA SER A 130 -20.54 21.05 -17.94
C SER A 130 -20.90 19.76 -17.22
N THR A 131 -19.94 19.17 -16.51
CA THR A 131 -20.12 17.92 -15.78
C THR A 131 -20.15 18.13 -14.27
N SER A 132 -20.84 17.24 -13.58
CA SER A 132 -20.90 17.10 -12.12
C SER A 132 -20.68 15.64 -11.72
N THR A 133 -20.44 15.39 -10.44
CA THR A 133 -20.33 14.04 -9.88
C THR A 133 -21.17 13.92 -8.62
N HIS A 134 -21.69 12.73 -8.37
CA HIS A 134 -22.32 12.37 -7.10
C HIS A 134 -22.26 10.86 -6.88
N SER A 135 -22.27 10.41 -5.63
CA SER A 135 -22.16 8.97 -5.31
C SER A 135 -23.43 8.22 -5.73
N GLY A 136 -23.26 7.13 -6.49
CA GLY A 136 -24.37 6.28 -6.90
C GLY A 136 -24.24 5.84 -8.34
N GLN A 137 -25.29 5.23 -8.85
CA GLN A 137 -25.44 4.86 -10.25
C GLN A 137 -26.71 5.49 -10.77
N GLU A 138 -26.73 5.92 -12.03
CA GLU A 138 -27.90 6.53 -12.65
C GLU A 138 -28.33 5.74 -13.87
N PHE A 139 -29.65 5.61 -14.01
CA PHE A 139 -30.31 5.08 -15.18
C PHE A 139 -31.23 6.14 -15.76
N ASP A 140 -30.95 6.59 -16.98
CA ASP A 140 -31.79 7.56 -17.68
C ASP A 140 -32.53 6.88 -18.84
N LEU A 141 -33.83 7.12 -18.95
CA LEU A 141 -34.68 6.70 -20.08
C LEU A 141 -35.30 7.91 -20.76
N ILE A 142 -34.97 8.14 -22.03
CA ILE A 142 -35.49 9.28 -22.80
C ILE A 142 -36.95 9.03 -23.18
N ILE A 143 -37.83 9.91 -22.72
CA ILE A 143 -39.28 9.81 -22.94
C ILE A 143 -39.71 10.62 -24.18
N SER A 144 -39.09 11.77 -24.43
CA SER A 144 -39.32 12.56 -25.64
C SER A 144 -38.22 13.60 -25.85
N GLY A 145 -37.84 13.87 -27.10
CA GLY A 145 -36.77 14.82 -27.43
C GLY A 145 -35.41 14.14 -27.62
N GLU A 146 -34.34 14.93 -27.62
CA GLU A 146 -32.98 14.45 -27.84
C GLU A 146 -32.06 14.97 -26.73
N LEU A 147 -31.17 14.11 -26.25
CA LEU A 147 -30.21 14.44 -25.20
C LEU A 147 -28.80 14.13 -25.69
N LEU A 148 -27.89 15.10 -25.58
CA LEU A 148 -26.46 14.84 -25.70
C LEU A 148 -25.91 14.71 -24.28
N ILE A 149 -25.41 13.52 -23.94
CA ILE A 149 -24.84 13.22 -22.64
C ILE A 149 -23.33 13.05 -22.77
N ARG A 150 -22.60 13.55 -21.78
CA ARG A 150 -21.17 13.32 -21.59
C ARG A 150 -20.99 12.55 -20.29
N ILE A 151 -20.23 11.45 -20.31
CA ILE A 151 -19.80 10.69 -19.13
C ILE A 151 -18.30 10.46 -19.26
N GLY A 152 -17.50 11.09 -18.40
CA GLY A 152 -16.06 11.16 -18.54
C GLY A 152 -15.67 11.83 -19.86
N ASP A 153 -14.95 11.10 -20.71
CA ASP A 153 -14.54 11.55 -22.04
C ASP A 153 -15.46 11.05 -23.17
N HIS A 154 -16.46 10.24 -22.84
CA HIS A 154 -17.42 9.74 -23.80
C HIS A 154 -18.58 10.71 -23.95
N VAL A 155 -18.98 10.97 -25.20
CA VAL A 155 -20.12 11.81 -25.54
C VAL A 155 -21.04 10.99 -26.44
N GLU A 156 -22.31 10.86 -26.05
CA GLU A 156 -23.30 10.08 -26.77
C GLU A 156 -24.59 10.85 -26.99
N HIS A 157 -25.21 10.64 -28.16
CA HIS A 157 -26.51 11.18 -28.52
C HIS A 157 -27.59 10.15 -28.22
N LEU A 158 -28.53 10.52 -27.35
CA LEU A 158 -29.69 9.70 -26.98
C LEU A 158 -30.97 10.28 -27.59
N TYR A 159 -31.79 9.40 -28.15
CA TYR A 159 -33.08 9.72 -28.78
C TYR A 159 -34.25 9.14 -27.98
N GLU A 160 -35.47 9.51 -28.36
CA GLU A 160 -36.69 8.98 -27.74
C GLU A 160 -36.71 7.44 -27.75
N GLY A 161 -36.86 6.85 -26.56
CA GLY A 161 -36.83 5.40 -26.34
C GLY A 161 -35.48 4.84 -25.93
N ASP A 162 -34.39 5.61 -26.07
CA ASP A 162 -33.07 5.18 -25.64
C ASP A 162 -32.92 5.25 -24.11
N SER A 163 -32.08 4.36 -23.58
CA SER A 163 -31.70 4.38 -22.17
C SER A 163 -30.19 4.28 -22.00
N ILE A 164 -29.68 4.91 -20.94
CA ILE A 164 -28.29 4.83 -20.55
C ILE A 164 -28.18 4.50 -19.07
N TYR A 165 -27.18 3.69 -18.72
CA TYR A 165 -26.84 3.36 -17.34
C TYR A 165 -25.38 3.70 -17.10
N TYR A 166 -25.09 4.44 -16.04
CA TYR A 166 -23.74 4.90 -15.76
C TYR A 166 -23.48 5.06 -14.26
N ASP A 167 -22.19 5.06 -13.91
CA ASP A 167 -21.74 5.39 -12.58
C ASP A 167 -21.73 6.92 -12.42
N SER A 168 -22.60 7.45 -11.56
CA SER A 168 -22.75 8.88 -11.33
C SER A 168 -21.54 9.50 -10.62
N SER A 169 -20.62 8.67 -10.09
CA SER A 169 -19.33 9.14 -9.59
C SER A 169 -18.36 9.53 -10.72
N THR A 170 -18.63 9.09 -11.96
CA THR A 170 -17.93 9.55 -13.16
C THR A 170 -18.45 10.94 -13.54
N PRO A 171 -17.58 11.93 -13.88
CA PRO A 171 -18.03 13.27 -14.27
C PRO A 171 -18.99 13.19 -15.45
N HIS A 172 -20.26 13.54 -15.21
CA HIS A 172 -21.29 13.45 -16.22
C HIS A 172 -22.09 14.74 -16.32
N GLY A 173 -22.63 15.00 -17.50
CA GLY A 173 -23.45 16.17 -17.77
C GLY A 173 -24.24 15.95 -19.05
N MET A 174 -25.28 16.74 -19.24
CA MET A 174 -26.18 16.56 -20.38
C MET A 174 -26.75 17.88 -20.84
N ILE A 175 -27.14 17.94 -22.12
CA ILE A 175 -27.83 19.07 -22.73
C ILE A 175 -28.92 18.57 -23.68
N ALA A 176 -30.05 19.27 -23.72
CA ALA A 176 -31.07 19.01 -24.74
C ALA A 176 -30.62 19.48 -26.12
N THR A 177 -30.80 18.65 -27.14
CA THR A 177 -30.47 18.94 -28.54
C THR A 177 -31.71 18.82 -29.45
N GLY A 178 -31.56 18.95 -30.77
CA GLY A 178 -32.68 18.71 -31.69
C GLY A 178 -33.75 19.81 -31.77
N GLY A 179 -33.50 20.99 -31.17
CA GLY A 179 -34.38 22.16 -31.30
C GLY A 179 -35.66 22.12 -30.45
N LYS A 180 -35.77 21.16 -29.51
CA LYS A 180 -36.93 20.97 -28.63
C LYS A 180 -36.47 20.54 -27.24
N ASP A 181 -37.27 20.84 -26.22
CA ASP A 181 -37.01 20.38 -24.85
C ASP A 181 -36.96 18.84 -24.80
N CYS A 182 -36.06 18.31 -23.98
CA CYS A 182 -35.91 16.88 -23.74
C CYS A 182 -36.55 16.51 -22.40
N VAL A 183 -37.29 15.40 -22.38
CA VAL A 183 -37.92 14.85 -21.19
C VAL A 183 -37.45 13.42 -21.01
N PHE A 184 -36.95 13.09 -19.82
CA PHE A 184 -36.44 11.77 -19.49
C PHE A 184 -36.75 11.38 -18.03
N CYS A 185 -36.77 10.07 -17.77
CA CYS A 185 -36.89 9.51 -16.43
C CYS A 185 -35.49 9.13 -15.95
N ALA A 186 -35.00 9.80 -14.91
CA ALA A 186 -33.73 9.48 -14.26
C ALA A 186 -33.98 8.66 -13.00
N VAL A 187 -33.31 7.53 -12.83
CA VAL A 187 -33.37 6.70 -11.62
C VAL A 187 -32.01 6.71 -10.97
N VAL A 188 -31.90 7.40 -9.84
CA VAL A 188 -30.67 7.49 -9.04
C VAL A 188 -30.66 6.36 -8.04
N LEU A 189 -29.68 5.48 -8.14
CA LEU A 189 -29.44 4.40 -7.20
C LEU A 189 -28.48 4.89 -6.11
N ALA A 190 -28.91 4.76 -4.85
CA ALA A 190 -28.09 5.16 -3.72
C ALA A 190 -26.84 4.27 -3.65
N GLY A 191 -25.65 4.88 -3.73
CA GLY A 191 -24.41 4.22 -3.33
C GLY A 191 -24.39 3.99 -1.81
N ASP A 192 -23.51 3.11 -1.31
CA ASP A 192 -23.31 2.91 0.13
C ASP A 192 -23.19 4.27 0.82
N GLU A 193 -24.08 4.53 1.80
CA GLU A 193 -24.07 5.74 2.63
C GLU A 193 -22.74 5.80 3.38
N THR A 194 -21.73 6.38 2.73
CA THR A 194 -20.62 7.01 3.42
C THR A 194 -21.10 8.42 3.76
N GLU A 195 -21.09 8.74 5.05
CA GLU A 195 -21.31 10.09 5.57
C GLU A 195 -20.46 11.08 4.76
N THR A 196 -21.10 11.69 3.77
CA THR A 196 -20.58 12.81 3.00
C THR A 196 -20.84 14.05 3.82
N ASP A 197 -20.13 14.16 4.94
CA ASP A 197 -19.86 15.41 5.64
C ASP A 197 -18.54 15.24 6.42
N LYS A 198 -17.50 15.93 5.90
CA LYS A 198 -16.10 16.03 6.38
C LYS A 198 -15.05 15.03 5.87
N VAL A 199 -15.10 14.63 4.60
CA VAL A 199 -13.89 14.12 3.89
C VAL A 199 -13.49 15.00 2.69
N THR A 200 -14.22 16.10 2.44
CA THR A 200 -13.86 17.11 1.43
C THR A 200 -12.78 18.06 1.93
N GLU A 201 -11.68 17.53 2.44
CA GLU A 201 -10.39 18.24 2.57
C GLU A 201 -9.23 17.24 2.68
N THR A 202 -9.18 16.26 1.77
CA THR A 202 -7.89 15.62 1.42
C THR A 202 -7.80 15.35 -0.08
N VAL A 203 -8.51 16.16 -0.88
CA VAL A 203 -7.96 16.54 -2.17
C VAL A 203 -6.83 17.50 -1.80
N MET A 204 -5.61 16.96 -1.71
CA MET A 204 -4.42 17.75 -1.91
C MET A 204 -4.53 18.34 -3.31
N ALA A 205 -5.24 19.46 -3.43
CA ALA A 205 -4.93 20.41 -4.47
C ALA A 205 -3.43 20.63 -4.30
N ALA A 206 -2.65 20.11 -5.24
CA ALA A 206 -1.27 20.50 -5.41
C ALA A 206 -1.31 22.03 -5.39
N ARG A 207 -0.97 22.61 -4.23
CA ARG A 207 -0.76 24.04 -4.12
C ARG A 207 0.46 24.24 -5.00
N ARG A 208 0.20 24.54 -6.27
CA ARG A 208 1.21 24.98 -7.21
C ARG A 208 1.91 26.11 -6.49
N THR A 209 3.10 25.83 -5.96
CA THR A 209 3.95 26.86 -5.42
C THR A 209 4.15 27.82 -6.57
N SER A 210 3.88 29.11 -6.36
CA SER A 210 4.05 30.13 -7.40
C SER A 210 5.49 30.20 -7.92
N GLU A 211 6.42 29.62 -7.17
CA GLU A 211 7.82 29.45 -7.53
C GLU A 211 8.13 28.00 -7.93
N PRO A 212 8.93 27.78 -8.99
CA PRO A 212 9.45 26.46 -9.34
C PRO A 212 10.29 25.91 -8.18
N LEU A 213 10.08 24.63 -7.85
CA LEU A 213 10.87 23.92 -6.86
C LEU A 213 12.22 23.49 -7.45
N VAL A 214 13.16 23.11 -6.59
CA VAL A 214 14.53 22.75 -7.02
C VAL A 214 14.57 21.64 -8.09
N TYR A 215 13.61 20.70 -8.08
CA TYR A 215 13.55 19.61 -9.04
C TYR A 215 13.23 20.05 -10.47
N SER A 216 12.68 21.25 -10.69
CA SER A 216 12.12 21.67 -11.99
C SER A 216 13.15 21.72 -13.14
N ASN A 217 14.45 21.68 -12.83
CA ASN A 217 15.51 21.57 -13.84
C ASN A 217 15.71 20.14 -14.38
N PHE A 218 15.21 19.14 -13.65
CA PHE A 218 15.47 17.72 -13.88
C PHE A 218 14.21 16.85 -13.96
N VAL A 219 13.03 17.40 -13.67
CA VAL A 219 11.77 16.68 -13.74
C VAL A 219 10.75 17.56 -14.46
N SER A 220 10.16 17.01 -15.51
CA SER A 220 9.01 17.57 -16.23
C SER A 220 7.84 16.60 -16.09
N VAL A 221 6.65 17.12 -15.80
CA VAL A 221 5.44 16.31 -15.60
C VAL A 221 4.30 16.88 -16.40
N GLU A 222 3.45 15.99 -16.90
CA GLU A 222 2.14 16.30 -17.43
C GLU A 222 1.10 15.66 -16.51
N GLU A 223 0.22 16.50 -15.94
CA GLU A 223 -0.82 16.09 -15.00
C GLU A 223 -2.20 16.37 -15.60
N ASP A 224 -3.18 15.53 -15.27
CA ASP A 224 -4.58 15.79 -15.57
C ASP A 224 -5.17 16.84 -14.59
N GLY A 225 -6.41 17.28 -14.83
CA GLY A 225 -7.04 18.35 -14.05
C GLY A 225 -7.25 18.05 -12.57
N ASP A 226 -7.21 16.77 -12.18
CA ASP A 226 -7.30 16.29 -10.81
C ASP A 226 -5.92 16.11 -10.12
N GLY A 227 -4.83 16.41 -10.82
CA GLY A 227 -3.46 16.27 -10.34
C GLY A 227 -2.86 14.86 -10.51
N SER A 228 -3.56 13.94 -11.18
CA SER A 228 -3.01 12.62 -11.50
C SER A 228 -1.91 12.73 -12.57
N LEU A 229 -0.82 11.98 -12.39
CA LEU A 229 0.31 11.99 -13.31
C LEU A 229 0.00 11.19 -14.57
N ARG A 230 0.11 11.83 -15.73
CA ARG A 230 -0.03 11.18 -17.04
C ARG A 230 1.32 10.81 -17.65
N HIS A 231 2.28 11.74 -17.60
CA HIS A 231 3.59 11.56 -18.22
C HIS A 231 4.70 12.23 -17.40
N ILE A 232 5.87 11.61 -17.37
CA ILE A 232 7.04 12.13 -16.65
C ILE A 232 8.31 11.96 -17.48
N GLU A 233 9.12 13.02 -17.50
CA GLU A 233 10.43 13.02 -18.15
C GLU A 233 11.50 13.61 -17.24
N PHE A 234 12.75 13.20 -17.48
CA PHE A 234 13.91 13.64 -16.72
C PHE A 234 14.92 14.38 -17.59
N PRO A 235 14.64 15.64 -17.99
CA PRO A 235 15.59 16.43 -18.76
C PRO A 235 16.90 16.60 -17.99
N ASN A 236 18.03 16.65 -18.70
CA ASN A 236 19.37 16.85 -18.13
C ASN A 236 19.79 15.76 -17.12
N CYS A 237 19.13 14.60 -17.07
CA CYS A 237 19.48 13.52 -16.15
C CYS A 237 20.94 13.05 -16.34
N GLU A 238 21.49 13.16 -17.54
CA GLU A 238 22.88 12.81 -17.86
C GLU A 238 23.91 13.70 -17.14
N LYS A 239 23.50 14.86 -16.63
CA LYS A 239 24.33 15.78 -15.84
C LYS A 239 23.93 15.81 -14.36
N PHE A 240 22.95 15.03 -13.95
CA PHE A 240 22.40 15.14 -12.60
C PHE A 240 23.33 14.53 -11.54
N ASN A 241 23.50 15.24 -10.43
CA ASN A 241 24.09 14.76 -9.18
C ASN A 241 23.28 15.31 -8.01
N PHE A 242 22.61 14.42 -7.27
CA PHE A 242 21.72 14.81 -6.16
C PHE A 242 22.37 15.72 -5.11
N ALA A 243 23.63 15.48 -4.73
CA ALA A 243 24.28 16.27 -3.68
C ALA A 243 24.58 17.71 -4.14
N PHE A 244 24.98 17.90 -5.40
CA PHE A 244 25.23 19.23 -5.96
C PHE A 244 23.94 19.91 -6.40
N ASP A 245 23.13 19.24 -7.20
CA ASP A 245 22.03 19.85 -7.93
C ASP A 245 20.77 20.05 -7.09
N ILE A 246 20.64 19.31 -5.97
CA ILE A 246 19.53 19.44 -5.04
C ILE A 246 20.01 20.02 -3.71
N VAL A 247 20.92 19.32 -3.01
CA VAL A 247 21.26 19.70 -1.63
C VAL A 247 22.07 21.00 -1.57
N ASP A 248 23.11 21.17 -2.39
CA ASP A 248 23.89 22.41 -2.40
C ASP A 248 23.08 23.59 -2.95
N VAL A 249 22.29 23.38 -4.02
CA VAL A 249 21.39 24.41 -4.55
C VAL A 249 20.37 24.87 -3.49
N LEU A 250 19.76 23.95 -2.73
CA LEU A 250 18.89 24.32 -1.61
C LEU A 250 19.68 24.99 -0.47
N GLY A 251 20.90 24.53 -0.19
CA GLY A 251 21.79 25.13 0.80
C GLY A 251 22.18 26.58 0.48
N GLU A 252 22.19 26.96 -0.81
CA GLU A 252 22.43 28.31 -1.29
C GLU A 252 21.14 29.14 -1.40
N LYS A 253 20.09 28.61 -2.05
CA LYS A 253 18.85 29.34 -2.34
C LYS A 253 17.89 29.43 -1.16
N LYS A 254 17.81 28.37 -0.34
CA LYS A 254 16.89 28.22 0.80
C LYS A 254 17.66 27.75 2.04
N PRO A 255 18.68 28.50 2.50
CA PRO A 255 19.68 28.01 3.45
C PRO A 255 19.11 27.62 4.82
N ASP A 256 18.04 28.28 5.26
CA ASP A 256 17.39 28.03 6.55
C ASP A 256 16.24 27.03 6.46
N LYS A 257 15.94 26.51 5.27
CA LYS A 257 14.89 25.50 5.09
C LYS A 257 15.34 24.20 5.75
N LEU A 258 14.42 23.62 6.52
CA LEU A 258 14.64 22.39 7.27
C LEU A 258 14.80 21.21 6.30
N ALA A 259 15.88 20.46 6.44
CA ALA A 259 16.12 19.23 5.69
C ALA A 259 15.78 17.99 6.51
N MET A 260 16.14 17.99 7.80
CA MET A 260 15.93 16.85 8.69
C MET A 260 15.75 17.25 10.15
N ILE A 261 14.84 16.57 10.85
CA ILE A 261 14.83 16.48 12.32
C ILE A 261 15.29 15.08 12.68
N HIS A 262 16.37 14.99 13.45
CA HIS A 262 16.92 13.75 13.99
C HIS A 262 16.67 13.70 15.50
N VAL A 263 16.14 12.59 15.97
CA VAL A 263 15.96 12.29 17.38
C VAL A 263 16.76 11.01 17.67
N ASP A 264 17.73 11.10 18.56
CA ASP A 264 18.52 9.93 18.94
C ASP A 264 17.79 9.02 19.96
N ARG A 265 18.37 7.87 20.27
CA ARG A 265 17.80 6.91 21.23
C ARG A 265 17.61 7.47 22.65
N ASN A 266 18.37 8.49 23.02
CA ASN A 266 18.27 9.19 24.30
C ASN A 266 17.32 10.39 24.22
N LYS A 267 16.57 10.55 23.12
CA LYS A 267 15.64 11.65 22.84
C LYS A 267 16.31 13.01 22.69
N ASN A 268 17.62 13.06 22.43
CA ASN A 268 18.27 14.30 22.04
C ASN A 268 17.85 14.65 20.62
N GLU A 269 17.48 15.90 20.42
CA GLU A 269 17.00 16.43 19.15
C GLU A 269 18.11 17.22 18.44
N LYS A 270 18.29 16.95 17.15
CA LYS A 270 19.10 17.77 16.24
C LYS A 270 18.25 18.16 15.03
N ARG A 271 18.31 19.43 14.65
CA ARG A 271 17.68 19.96 13.44
C ARG A 271 18.78 20.33 12.46
N PHE A 272 18.58 19.93 11.21
CA PHE A 272 19.53 20.18 10.13
C PHE A 272 18.83 20.95 9.03
N THR A 273 19.35 22.12 8.68
CA THR A 273 18.92 22.85 7.47
C THR A 273 19.65 22.34 6.23
N PHE A 274 19.16 22.70 5.04
CA PHE A 274 19.87 22.39 3.79
C PHE A 274 21.27 23.04 3.72
N ARG A 275 21.47 24.24 4.30
CA ARG A 275 22.80 24.86 4.43
C ARG A 275 23.73 24.01 5.30
N GLU A 276 23.23 23.48 6.40
CA GLU A 276 24.02 22.63 7.28
C GLU A 276 24.36 21.30 6.59
N MET A 277 23.41 20.65 5.92
CA MET A 277 23.67 19.42 5.16
C MET A 277 24.68 19.64 4.03
N SER A 278 24.56 20.73 3.26
CA SER A 278 25.51 21.10 2.21
C SER A 278 26.92 21.31 2.78
N ARG A 279 27.05 22.03 3.90
CA ARG A 279 28.34 22.29 4.55
C ARG A 279 28.95 21.03 5.15
N LEU A 280 28.17 20.24 5.89
CA LEU A 280 28.62 19.01 6.54
C LEU A 280 29.07 17.98 5.51
N SER A 281 28.28 17.76 4.45
CA SER A 281 28.64 16.84 3.37
C SER A 281 29.88 17.32 2.60
N SER A 282 30.06 18.63 2.41
CA SER A 282 31.29 19.18 1.81
C SER A 282 32.53 18.97 2.68
N ARG A 283 32.40 19.10 4.01
CA ARG A 283 33.48 18.76 4.96
C ARG A 283 33.84 17.29 4.86
N ALA A 284 32.83 16.41 4.90
CA ALA A 284 33.03 14.97 4.80
C ALA A 284 33.63 14.56 3.45
N ALA A 285 33.24 15.20 2.34
CA ALA A 285 33.84 14.95 1.02
C ALA A 285 35.33 15.30 0.99
N ASN A 286 35.71 16.46 1.55
CA ASN A 286 37.12 16.85 1.69
C ASN A 286 37.90 15.86 2.58
N TYR A 287 37.32 15.48 3.71
CA TYR A 287 37.90 14.52 4.65
C TYR A 287 38.14 13.15 3.99
N PHE A 288 37.12 12.57 3.37
CA PHE A 288 37.21 11.28 2.67
C PHE A 288 38.28 11.27 1.58
N LYS A 289 38.41 12.36 0.81
CA LYS A 289 39.50 12.48 -0.18
C LYS A 289 40.88 12.45 0.46
N THR A 290 41.07 13.08 1.64
CA THR A 290 42.37 13.05 2.32
C THR A 290 42.72 11.69 2.92
N LEU A 291 41.72 10.88 3.25
CA LEU A 291 41.94 9.48 3.64
C LEU A 291 42.26 8.57 2.44
N GLY A 292 42.10 9.08 1.20
CA GLY A 292 42.42 8.37 -0.03
C GLY A 292 41.21 7.77 -0.75
N ILE A 293 39.97 8.03 -0.29
CA ILE A 293 38.75 7.62 -0.98
C ILE A 293 38.61 8.44 -2.27
N LYS A 294 38.41 7.76 -3.39
CA LYS A 294 38.36 8.34 -4.74
C LYS A 294 37.15 7.85 -5.53
N LYS A 295 36.90 8.46 -6.70
CA LYS A 295 35.82 8.07 -7.61
C LYS A 295 35.92 6.57 -7.95
N GLY A 296 34.79 5.85 -7.84
CA GLY A 296 34.69 4.41 -8.06
C GLY A 296 35.03 3.53 -6.85
N ASP A 297 35.53 4.09 -5.75
CA ASP A 297 35.75 3.31 -4.52
C ASP A 297 34.43 2.87 -3.91
N ARG A 298 34.37 1.61 -3.45
CA ARG A 298 33.19 1.07 -2.77
C ARG A 298 33.31 1.33 -1.28
N VAL A 299 32.38 2.11 -0.75
CA VAL A 299 32.39 2.55 0.65
C VAL A 299 31.14 2.05 1.34
N MET A 300 31.32 1.15 2.32
CA MET A 300 30.22 0.60 3.08
C MET A 300 29.78 1.55 4.19
N LEU A 301 28.47 1.76 4.35
CA LEU A 301 27.87 2.62 5.38
C LEU A 301 27.03 1.77 6.33
N VAL A 302 27.50 1.59 7.57
CA VAL A 302 26.80 0.84 8.62
C VAL A 302 26.49 1.79 9.78
N LEU A 303 25.45 2.60 9.61
CA LEU A 303 25.21 3.78 10.45
C LEU A 303 23.82 3.81 11.12
N ARG A 304 23.08 2.68 11.13
CA ARG A 304 21.77 2.55 11.79
C ARG A 304 20.76 3.61 11.32
N ARG A 305 20.51 4.62 12.14
CA ARG A 305 19.78 5.86 11.85
C ARG A 305 20.53 7.08 12.41
N ASN A 306 21.85 6.97 12.62
CA ASN A 306 22.69 8.07 13.07
C ASN A 306 22.77 9.15 11.96
N TYR A 307 22.73 10.44 12.31
CA TYR A 307 22.69 11.54 11.33
C TYR A 307 23.90 11.55 10.37
N GLN A 308 25.02 10.96 10.78
CA GLN A 308 26.24 10.81 9.99
C GLN A 308 26.02 10.01 8.70
N PHE A 309 24.97 9.19 8.61
CA PHE A 309 24.58 8.52 7.37
C PHE A 309 24.31 9.52 6.25
N TRP A 310 23.46 10.53 6.50
CA TRP A 310 23.11 11.56 5.51
C TRP A 310 24.32 12.38 5.11
N VAL A 311 25.18 12.74 6.06
CA VAL A 311 26.43 13.47 5.80
C VAL A 311 27.36 12.64 4.91
N SER A 312 27.54 11.36 5.24
CA SER A 312 28.46 10.46 4.54
C SER A 312 27.96 10.15 3.14
N ILE A 313 26.70 9.76 2.96
CA ILE A 313 26.18 9.39 1.63
C ILE A 313 26.24 10.57 0.66
N LEU A 314 25.90 11.79 1.10
CA LEU A 314 26.04 13.00 0.27
C LEU A 314 27.50 13.28 -0.09
N ALA A 315 28.43 13.10 0.85
CA ALA A 315 29.85 13.27 0.59
C ALA A 315 30.37 12.27 -0.46
N LEU A 316 29.95 11.00 -0.37
CA LEU A 316 30.28 9.97 -1.34
C LEU A 316 29.76 10.32 -2.74
N HIS A 317 28.52 10.85 -2.82
CA HIS A 317 27.92 11.32 -4.07
C HIS A 317 28.68 12.50 -4.69
N LYS A 318 29.29 13.37 -3.88
CA LYS A 318 30.12 14.49 -4.38
C LYS A 318 31.47 14.00 -4.93
N ILE A 319 32.10 13.01 -4.28
CA ILE A 319 33.42 12.51 -4.69
C ILE A 319 33.34 11.43 -5.77
N GLY A 320 32.17 10.82 -5.98
CA GLY A 320 31.93 9.76 -6.97
C GLY A 320 32.29 8.37 -6.49
N ALA A 321 32.38 8.20 -5.17
CA ALA A 321 32.51 6.89 -4.56
C ALA A 321 31.13 6.22 -4.48
N ILE A 322 31.11 4.90 -4.56
CA ILE A 322 29.89 4.10 -4.60
C ILE A 322 29.49 3.75 -3.17
N ALA A 323 28.39 4.33 -2.71
CA ALA A 323 27.87 4.06 -1.37
C ALA A 323 27.26 2.65 -1.30
N ILE A 324 27.54 1.92 -0.22
CA ILE A 324 26.95 0.61 0.06
C ILE A 324 26.31 0.64 1.45
N PRO A 325 25.05 1.06 1.58
CA PRO A 325 24.33 0.98 2.84
C PRO A 325 24.18 -0.47 3.30
N ALA A 326 24.43 -0.71 4.58
CA ALA A 326 24.29 -2.01 5.22
C ALA A 326 23.80 -1.86 6.67
N THR A 327 23.10 -2.88 7.16
CA THR A 327 22.60 -2.93 8.54
C THR A 327 23.73 -3.23 9.53
N ASP A 328 23.58 -2.76 10.76
CA ASP A 328 24.41 -3.08 11.92
C ASP A 328 24.21 -4.51 12.45
N GLN A 329 23.24 -5.26 11.92
CA GLN A 329 22.94 -6.63 12.31
C GLN A 329 23.80 -7.69 11.60
N LEU A 330 24.76 -7.28 10.77
CA LEU A 330 25.65 -8.19 10.05
C LEU A 330 26.65 -8.85 11.00
N LEU A 331 26.91 -10.14 10.79
CA LEU A 331 27.94 -10.88 11.51
C LEU A 331 29.22 -10.97 10.67
N LYS A 332 30.31 -11.47 11.26
CA LYS A 332 31.61 -11.66 10.58
C LYS A 332 31.48 -12.19 9.16
N LYS A 333 30.84 -13.35 8.98
CA LYS A 333 30.67 -14.00 7.66
C LYS A 333 29.93 -13.13 6.64
N ASP A 334 29.01 -12.30 7.12
CA ASP A 334 28.19 -11.43 6.27
C ASP A 334 29.00 -10.22 5.79
N TYR A 335 29.91 -9.73 6.63
CA TYR A 335 30.93 -8.74 6.25
C TYR A 335 31.96 -9.32 5.30
N GLU A 336 32.56 -10.48 5.60
CA GLU A 336 33.53 -11.15 4.72
C GLU A 336 32.97 -11.33 3.31
N TYR A 337 31.73 -11.83 3.20
CA TYR A 337 31.06 -11.96 1.91
C TYR A 337 30.94 -10.62 1.18
N ARG A 338 30.43 -9.58 1.84
CA ARG A 338 30.16 -8.29 1.20
C ARG A 338 31.44 -7.53 0.85
N PHE A 339 32.46 -7.59 1.71
CA PHE A 339 33.77 -7.01 1.47
C PHE A 339 34.40 -7.59 0.23
N ASN A 340 34.40 -8.93 0.10
CA ASN A 340 34.98 -9.58 -1.06
C ASN A 340 34.12 -9.40 -2.32
N ALA A 341 32.80 -9.57 -2.22
CA ALA A 341 31.90 -9.50 -3.38
C ALA A 341 31.87 -8.10 -4.01
N ALA A 342 31.78 -7.04 -3.20
CA ALA A 342 31.79 -5.66 -3.70
C ALA A 342 33.21 -5.10 -3.88
N GLY A 343 34.23 -5.81 -3.40
CA GLY A 343 35.58 -5.26 -3.22
C GLY A 343 35.54 -4.01 -2.36
N VAL A 344 34.99 -4.05 -1.14
CA VAL A 344 34.91 -2.86 -0.28
C VAL A 344 36.31 -2.38 0.08
N SER A 345 36.55 -1.07 -0.08
CA SER A 345 37.86 -0.45 0.21
C SER A 345 37.82 0.44 1.45
N ALA A 346 36.65 0.94 1.81
CA ALA A 346 36.45 1.78 2.98
C ALA A 346 35.11 1.47 3.67
N ILE A 347 35.03 1.75 4.96
CA ILE A 347 33.81 1.57 5.75
C ILE A 347 33.63 2.73 6.73
N VAL A 348 32.41 3.25 6.80
CA VAL A 348 31.96 4.22 7.81
C VAL A 348 30.91 3.53 8.67
N MET A 349 31.19 3.42 9.96
CA MET A 349 30.44 2.55 10.87
C MET A 349 30.06 3.28 12.17
N THR A 350 28.92 2.91 12.74
CA THR A 350 28.52 3.36 14.07
C THR A 350 29.42 2.77 15.16
N ALA A 351 29.72 3.54 16.19
CA ALA A 351 30.37 3.07 17.41
C ALA A 351 29.43 2.24 18.31
N GLU A 352 28.14 2.19 17.96
CA GLU A 352 27.11 1.55 18.77
C GLU A 352 26.98 0.05 18.50
N GLY A 353 26.73 -0.73 19.55
CA GLY A 353 26.54 -2.18 19.45
C GLY A 353 27.82 -2.95 19.11
N ASP A 354 27.65 -4.16 18.61
CA ASP A 354 28.75 -5.11 18.33
C ASP A 354 29.18 -5.14 16.86
N ALA A 355 28.57 -4.32 15.99
CA ALA A 355 28.83 -4.33 14.54
C ALA A 355 30.32 -4.12 14.21
N ALA A 356 30.97 -3.15 14.90
CA ALA A 356 32.39 -2.86 14.73
C ALA A 356 33.29 -4.04 15.10
N LYS A 357 32.92 -4.80 16.13
CA LYS A 357 33.66 -6.01 16.51
C LYS A 357 33.56 -7.08 15.41
N HIS A 358 32.37 -7.32 14.87
CA HIS A 358 32.19 -8.30 13.79
C HIS A 358 32.88 -7.88 12.49
N ALA A 359 32.94 -6.59 12.19
CA ALA A 359 33.70 -6.07 11.07
C ALA A 359 35.22 -6.26 11.26
N GLU A 360 35.74 -6.02 12.46
CA GLU A 360 37.15 -6.28 12.79
C GLU A 360 37.55 -7.73 12.61
N GLU A 361 36.72 -8.65 13.08
CA GLU A 361 36.93 -10.09 12.88
C GLU A 361 36.96 -10.46 11.38
N ALA A 362 36.27 -9.71 10.52
CA ALA A 362 36.27 -9.91 9.07
C ALA A 362 37.47 -9.24 8.37
N PHE A 363 38.05 -8.18 8.93
CA PHE A 363 39.24 -7.54 8.36
C PHE A 363 40.48 -8.45 8.36
N GLU A 364 40.53 -9.42 9.27
CA GLU A 364 41.61 -10.42 9.31
C GLU A 364 41.69 -11.25 8.02
N THR A 365 40.54 -11.49 7.36
CA THR A 365 40.42 -12.26 6.13
C THR A 365 40.16 -11.39 4.89
N CYS A 366 39.87 -10.10 5.09
CA CYS A 366 39.61 -9.11 4.05
C CYS A 366 40.55 -7.88 4.19
N PRO A 367 41.84 -7.99 3.83
CA PRO A 367 42.82 -6.92 4.02
C PRO A 367 42.60 -5.68 3.14
N ASP A 368 41.77 -5.79 2.09
CA ASP A 368 41.48 -4.70 1.16
C ASP A 368 40.65 -3.56 1.78
N VAL A 369 39.99 -3.80 2.92
CA VAL A 369 39.31 -2.76 3.70
C VAL A 369 40.34 -1.98 4.54
N THR A 370 40.93 -0.99 3.88
CA THR A 370 42.06 -0.22 4.41
C THR A 370 41.65 1.03 5.18
N ILE A 371 40.52 1.64 4.81
CA ILE A 371 40.03 2.87 5.45
C ILE A 371 38.85 2.54 6.35
N ARG A 372 39.02 2.75 7.66
CA ARG A 372 38.07 2.34 8.70
C ARG A 372 37.70 3.55 9.53
N ILE A 373 36.45 3.99 9.43
CA ILE A 373 35.97 5.22 10.04
C ILE A 373 34.81 4.90 11.00
N ILE A 374 34.90 5.37 12.23
CA ILE A 374 33.88 5.15 13.28
C ILE A 374 33.17 6.47 13.59
N ALA A 375 31.85 6.42 13.73
CA ALA A 375 30.98 7.58 13.98
C ALA A 375 30.17 7.39 15.27
N GLY A 376 29.90 8.49 15.98
CA GLY A 376 29.17 8.47 17.25
C GLY A 376 29.98 7.95 18.44
N GLY A 377 31.31 7.93 18.34
CA GLY A 377 32.21 7.44 19.37
C GLY A 377 33.65 7.26 18.86
N LYS A 378 34.51 6.66 19.69
CA LYS A 378 35.92 6.39 19.36
C LYS A 378 36.21 4.90 19.43
N ARG A 379 37.14 4.44 18.60
CA ARG A 379 37.61 3.05 18.61
C ARG A 379 39.07 3.00 18.16
N GLU A 380 39.89 2.23 18.87
CA GLU A 380 41.32 2.09 18.56
C GLU A 380 41.51 1.47 17.17
N GLY A 381 42.41 2.05 16.36
CA GLY A 381 42.66 1.60 14.98
C GLY A 381 41.62 2.06 13.96
N TRP A 382 40.66 2.90 14.36
CA TRP A 382 39.69 3.55 13.48
C TRP A 382 39.88 5.06 13.50
N HIS A 383 39.56 5.71 12.38
CA HIS A 383 39.44 7.16 12.30
C HIS A 383 38.16 7.64 13.00
N ASP A 384 38.25 8.71 13.78
CA ASP A 384 37.10 9.33 14.45
C ASP A 384 36.38 10.26 13.47
N PHE A 385 35.20 9.85 13.00
CA PHE A 385 34.44 10.62 12.04
C PHE A 385 34.10 12.01 12.57
N ASP A 386 33.59 12.11 13.80
CA ASP A 386 32.98 13.34 14.32
C ASP A 386 34.03 14.40 14.68
N GLU A 387 35.21 14.00 15.17
CA GLU A 387 36.32 14.92 15.43
C GLU A 387 37.11 15.29 14.17
N GLU A 388 37.44 14.32 13.31
CA GLU A 388 38.36 14.55 12.20
C GLU A 388 37.70 15.39 11.08
N PHE A 389 36.48 15.06 10.66
CA PHE A 389 35.85 15.76 9.52
C PHE A 389 35.53 17.24 9.84
N ALA A 390 35.34 17.58 11.12
CA ALA A 390 35.02 18.92 11.59
C ALA A 390 36.16 19.92 11.32
N MET A 391 37.38 19.43 11.07
CA MET A 391 38.57 20.24 10.77
C MET A 391 38.66 20.66 9.30
N TYR A 392 37.86 20.07 8.41
CA TYR A 392 37.94 20.30 6.97
C TYR A 392 37.06 21.46 6.51
N ARG A 393 37.36 22.00 5.32
CA ARG A 393 36.60 23.12 4.73
C ARG A 393 35.17 22.70 4.41
N SER A 394 34.22 23.59 4.65
CA SER A 394 32.79 23.39 4.37
C SER A 394 32.37 23.71 2.93
N SER A 395 33.31 23.85 2.02
CA SER A 395 33.09 24.09 0.59
C SER A 395 33.71 22.95 -0.22
N PHE A 396 32.96 22.41 -1.16
CA PHE A 396 33.44 21.41 -2.11
C PHE A 396 32.84 21.75 -3.48
N PRO A 397 33.51 22.56 -4.31
CA PRO A 397 32.93 23.03 -5.57
C PRO A 397 32.81 21.90 -6.60
N ARG A 398 31.72 21.91 -7.35
CA ARG A 398 31.55 21.05 -8.52
C ARG A 398 32.58 21.41 -9.61
N THR A 399 33.15 20.40 -10.24
CA THR A 399 34.11 20.50 -11.34
C THR A 399 33.60 19.72 -12.57
N GLU A 400 34.26 19.87 -13.71
CA GLU A 400 33.94 19.08 -14.91
C GLU A 400 34.12 17.56 -14.71
N GLU A 401 35.01 17.15 -13.81
CA GLU A 401 35.26 15.74 -13.46
C GLU A 401 34.29 15.18 -12.41
N SER A 402 33.40 16.02 -11.87
CA SER A 402 32.44 15.61 -10.84
C SER A 402 31.47 14.55 -11.38
N PRO A 403 31.14 13.52 -10.58
CA PRO A 403 30.33 12.40 -11.04
C PRO A 403 28.88 12.81 -11.32
N CYS A 404 28.27 12.25 -12.36
CA CYS A 404 26.88 12.53 -12.70
C CYS A 404 26.24 11.49 -13.63
N GLY A 405 24.92 11.59 -13.81
CA GLY A 405 24.15 10.79 -14.77
C GLY A 405 24.33 9.28 -14.62
N LYS A 406 25.03 8.66 -15.58
CA LYS A 406 25.25 7.21 -15.63
C LYS A 406 26.45 6.72 -14.82
N ASP A 407 27.19 7.63 -14.17
CA ASP A 407 28.21 7.22 -13.20
C ASP A 407 27.58 6.36 -12.08
N PRO A 408 28.27 5.32 -11.59
CA PRO A 408 27.86 4.56 -10.41
C PRO A 408 27.71 5.44 -9.15
N LEU A 409 26.57 5.32 -8.48
CA LEU A 409 26.22 6.07 -7.27
C LEU A 409 26.16 5.17 -6.03
N LEU A 410 25.47 4.05 -6.17
CA LEU A 410 24.95 3.28 -5.05
C LEU A 410 24.93 1.80 -5.41
N MET A 411 25.28 0.94 -4.45
CA MET A 411 24.99 -0.49 -4.52
C MET A 411 24.20 -0.94 -3.31
N LEU A 412 23.17 -1.76 -3.56
CA LEU A 412 22.35 -2.36 -2.52
C LEU A 412 22.45 -3.88 -2.62
N PHE A 413 22.79 -4.53 -1.51
CA PHE A 413 22.76 -5.98 -1.42
C PHE A 413 21.31 -6.47 -1.29
N THR A 414 20.87 -7.29 -2.25
CA THR A 414 19.49 -7.77 -2.36
C THR A 414 19.37 -9.15 -1.72
N SER A 415 18.29 -9.42 -1.00
CA SER A 415 18.07 -10.75 -0.42
C SER A 415 17.70 -11.75 -1.52
N GLY A 416 18.62 -12.62 -1.93
CA GLY A 416 18.30 -13.71 -2.84
C GLY A 416 17.34 -14.72 -2.19
N THR A 417 16.32 -15.19 -2.93
CA THR A 417 15.48 -16.32 -2.52
C THR A 417 16.25 -17.63 -2.56
N THR A 418 17.26 -17.72 -3.44
CA THR A 418 18.16 -18.86 -3.64
C THR A 418 19.62 -18.38 -3.70
N GLY A 419 20.33 -18.41 -2.57
CA GLY A 419 21.78 -18.13 -2.51
C GLY A 419 22.18 -16.82 -1.83
N TYR A 420 23.44 -16.41 -2.03
CA TYR A 420 24.01 -15.22 -1.41
C TYR A 420 23.45 -13.91 -2.00
N PRO A 421 23.41 -12.81 -1.23
CA PRO A 421 22.87 -11.52 -1.68
C PRO A 421 23.54 -10.95 -2.95
N LYS A 422 22.76 -10.64 -3.99
CA LYS A 422 23.27 -10.00 -5.21
C LYS A 422 23.42 -8.48 -5.01
N MET A 423 24.24 -7.79 -5.81
CA MET A 423 24.48 -6.35 -5.66
C MET A 423 23.80 -5.56 -6.78
N ALA A 424 22.65 -4.96 -6.51
CA ALA A 424 21.98 -4.09 -7.46
C ALA A 424 22.73 -2.75 -7.58
N LEU A 425 23.27 -2.45 -8.75
CA LEU A 425 24.03 -1.23 -9.03
C LEU A 425 23.11 -0.13 -9.54
N HIS A 426 23.14 1.03 -8.89
CA HIS A 426 22.37 2.21 -9.27
C HIS A 426 23.28 3.37 -9.66
N ASP A 427 22.82 4.15 -10.63
CA ASP A 427 23.53 5.33 -11.16
C ASP A 427 23.05 6.64 -10.50
N HIS A 428 23.66 7.76 -10.90
CA HIS A 428 23.28 9.08 -10.39
C HIS A 428 21.87 9.52 -10.80
N CYS A 429 21.20 8.86 -11.76
CA CYS A 429 19.79 9.11 -12.11
C CYS A 429 18.80 8.41 -11.15
N TYR A 430 19.24 7.45 -10.34
CA TYR A 430 18.37 6.74 -9.37
C TYR A 430 17.55 7.67 -8.45
N PRO A 431 18.12 8.74 -7.86
CA PRO A 431 17.35 9.67 -7.02
C PRO A 431 16.18 10.33 -7.75
N LEU A 432 16.29 10.59 -9.06
CA LEU A 432 15.22 11.20 -9.84
C LEU A 432 13.99 10.29 -9.96
N GLY A 433 14.20 8.97 -10.04
CA GLY A 433 13.11 7.99 -10.00
C GLY A 433 12.28 8.07 -8.71
N HIS A 434 12.88 8.52 -7.60
CA HIS A 434 12.14 8.75 -6.35
C HIS A 434 11.24 9.98 -6.34
N PHE A 435 11.25 10.81 -7.39
CA PHE A 435 10.27 11.88 -7.53
C PHE A 435 8.84 11.32 -7.45
N ILE A 436 8.55 10.23 -8.17
CA ILE A 436 7.24 9.59 -8.13
C ILE A 436 6.90 9.02 -6.76
N THR A 437 7.90 8.45 -6.08
CA THR A 437 7.77 7.88 -4.74
C THR A 437 7.35 8.94 -3.73
N ALA A 438 7.96 10.12 -3.78
CA ALA A 438 7.71 11.16 -2.79
C ALA A 438 6.54 12.08 -3.17
N HIS A 439 6.46 12.51 -4.43
CA HIS A 439 5.49 13.51 -4.88
C HIS A 439 4.10 12.90 -5.05
N TYR A 440 3.98 11.79 -5.79
CA TYR A 440 2.67 11.24 -6.16
C TYR A 440 2.20 10.10 -5.26
N TRP A 441 3.10 9.43 -4.54
CA TRP A 441 2.72 8.35 -3.63
C TRP A 441 2.78 8.76 -2.17
N HIS A 442 3.93 9.20 -1.64
CA HIS A 442 3.98 9.71 -0.27
C HIS A 442 3.23 11.04 -0.09
N CYS A 443 2.95 11.74 -1.20
CA CYS A 443 2.30 13.05 -1.22
C CYS A 443 2.99 14.04 -0.27
N VAL A 444 4.33 14.10 -0.32
CA VAL A 444 5.07 15.02 0.54
C VAL A 444 4.88 16.47 0.08
N GLU A 445 4.72 17.36 1.06
CA GLU A 445 4.65 18.80 0.80
C GLU A 445 6.00 19.46 1.09
N PRO A 446 6.40 20.52 0.36
CA PRO A 446 7.67 21.20 0.59
C PRO A 446 7.87 21.72 2.02
N ASP A 447 6.80 22.10 2.72
CA ASP A 447 6.85 22.55 4.12
C ASP A 447 6.34 21.49 5.11
N GLY A 448 6.12 20.28 4.63
CA GLY A 448 5.74 19.12 5.43
C GLY A 448 6.95 18.43 6.08
N LEU A 449 6.64 17.49 6.96
CA LEU A 449 7.61 16.64 7.63
C LEU A 449 7.23 15.18 7.40
N HIS A 450 8.02 14.50 6.56
CA HIS A 450 7.79 13.11 6.19
C HIS A 450 8.52 12.15 7.14
N PHE A 451 7.81 11.17 7.69
CA PHE A 451 8.40 10.13 8.53
C PHE A 451 8.29 8.76 7.88
N THR A 452 9.43 8.17 7.54
CA THR A 452 9.53 6.76 7.17
C THR A 452 10.15 5.92 8.29
N ILE A 453 9.57 4.78 8.63
CA ILE A 453 10.19 3.80 9.54
C ILE A 453 11.02 2.80 8.73
N SER A 454 12.33 3.00 8.71
CA SER A 454 13.29 2.11 8.05
C SER A 454 14.72 2.29 8.58
N ASP A 455 15.55 1.26 8.46
CA ASP A 455 17.00 1.32 8.76
C ASP A 455 17.78 1.77 7.54
N THR A 456 18.86 2.54 7.75
CA THR A 456 19.64 3.05 6.62
C THR A 456 20.32 1.94 5.83
N GLY A 457 20.48 0.75 6.41
CA GLY A 457 20.95 -0.44 5.71
C GLY A 457 20.00 -1.01 4.66
N TRP A 458 18.75 -0.54 4.59
CA TRP A 458 17.76 -0.97 3.61
C TRP A 458 17.51 0.11 2.56
N GLY A 459 17.27 -0.29 1.31
CA GLY A 459 16.89 0.63 0.23
C GLY A 459 15.67 1.50 0.57
N LYS A 460 14.74 1.00 1.42
CA LYS A 460 13.57 1.76 1.87
C LYS A 460 13.92 3.05 2.63
N ALA A 461 15.09 3.15 3.26
CA ALA A 461 15.55 4.43 3.82
C ALA A 461 15.80 5.48 2.74
N LEU A 462 16.30 5.08 1.57
CA LEU A 462 16.55 6.00 0.45
C LEU A 462 15.26 6.46 -0.22
N TRP A 463 14.24 5.60 -0.24
CA TRP A 463 12.89 5.90 -0.74
C TRP A 463 12.13 6.93 0.11
N GLY A 464 12.36 6.93 1.43
CA GLY A 464 11.51 7.62 2.39
C GLY A 464 12.24 8.56 3.35
N LYS A 465 13.56 8.71 3.23
CA LYS A 465 14.37 9.54 4.15
C LYS A 465 15.43 10.37 3.44
N LEU A 466 15.39 10.49 2.11
CA LEU A 466 16.46 11.17 1.38
C LEU A 466 15.99 11.74 0.04
N TYR A 467 15.95 10.91 -0.99
CA TYR A 467 16.01 11.40 -2.38
C TYR A 467 14.75 12.15 -2.80
N GLY A 468 13.62 11.44 -2.88
CA GLY A 468 12.36 12.03 -3.34
C GLY A 468 11.87 13.15 -2.43
N GLN A 469 12.11 13.03 -1.11
CA GLN A 469 11.65 14.03 -0.15
C GLN A 469 12.37 15.36 -0.36
N TRP A 470 13.71 15.35 -0.46
CA TRP A 470 14.48 16.57 -0.67
C TRP A 470 14.41 17.10 -2.10
N LEU A 471 14.15 16.25 -3.11
CA LEU A 471 13.75 16.71 -4.44
C LEU A 471 12.53 17.63 -4.35
N ASN A 472 11.53 17.23 -3.55
CA ASN A 472 10.34 18.01 -3.26
C ASN A 472 10.55 19.07 -2.16
N GLU A 473 11.80 19.32 -1.76
CA GLU A 473 12.22 20.20 -0.68
C GLU A 473 11.59 19.91 0.71
N ALA A 474 10.92 18.77 0.87
CA ALA A 474 10.26 18.38 2.11
C ALA A 474 11.27 17.90 3.16
N ALA A 475 11.04 18.24 4.43
CA ALA A 475 11.88 17.76 5.52
C ALA A 475 11.62 16.28 5.83
N VAL A 476 12.64 15.58 6.34
CA VAL A 476 12.51 14.19 6.82
C VAL A 476 12.64 14.11 8.34
N PHE A 477 11.78 13.31 8.97
CA PHE A 477 11.89 12.96 10.38
C PHE A 477 12.61 11.62 10.55
N VAL A 478 13.60 11.59 11.42
CA VAL A 478 14.39 10.39 11.71
C VAL A 478 14.40 10.19 13.21
N TYR A 479 13.82 9.08 13.65
CA TYR A 479 13.96 8.61 15.02
C TYR A 479 14.86 7.38 15.06
N ASP A 480 15.98 7.48 15.77
CA ASP A 480 16.95 6.41 15.99
C ASP A 480 16.62 5.63 17.26
N PHE A 481 16.08 4.43 17.09
CA PHE A 481 15.64 3.56 18.18
C PHE A 481 16.23 2.15 18.02
N ASP A 482 16.41 1.47 19.15
CA ASP A 482 16.94 0.10 19.19
C ASP A 482 15.84 -0.95 18.95
N ARG A 483 14.68 -0.74 19.56
CA ARG A 483 13.50 -1.60 19.41
C ARG A 483 12.29 -0.75 19.11
N PHE A 484 11.46 -1.21 18.19
CA PHE A 484 10.19 -0.57 17.90
C PHE A 484 9.27 -0.63 19.12
N ASP A 485 8.78 0.53 19.55
CA ASP A 485 7.75 0.69 20.57
C ASP A 485 6.72 1.73 20.09
N ALA A 486 5.48 1.29 19.94
CA ALA A 486 4.40 2.16 19.47
C ALA A 486 4.09 3.29 20.46
N ASN A 487 4.16 3.04 21.77
CA ASN A 487 3.90 4.07 22.80
C ASN A 487 4.96 5.17 22.81
N ASP A 488 6.15 4.86 22.30
CA ASP A 488 7.24 5.81 22.21
C ASP A 488 7.21 6.64 20.91
N ILE A 489 6.72 6.04 19.82
CA ILE A 489 6.65 6.67 18.49
C ILE A 489 5.37 7.48 18.31
N LEU A 490 4.22 6.98 18.73
CA LEU A 490 2.92 7.63 18.50
C LEU A 490 2.84 9.08 19.06
N PRO A 491 3.41 9.41 20.23
CA PRO A 491 3.45 10.80 20.71
C PRO A 491 4.25 11.77 19.83
N MET A 492 5.16 11.25 18.98
CA MET A 492 6.01 12.08 18.14
C MET A 492 5.26 12.75 17.00
N PHE A 493 4.14 12.18 16.55
CA PHE A 493 3.33 12.73 15.46
C PHE A 493 2.85 14.15 15.79
N ALA A 494 2.15 14.31 16.92
CA ALA A 494 1.75 15.62 17.40
C ALA A 494 2.95 16.50 17.79
N LYS A 495 3.95 15.95 18.51
CA LYS A 495 5.10 16.74 19.00
C LYS A 495 5.85 17.45 17.87
N TYR A 496 6.08 16.76 16.76
CA TYR A 496 6.88 17.28 15.63
C TYR A 496 6.04 17.72 14.45
N ASN A 497 4.71 17.61 14.53
CA ASN A 497 3.79 17.87 13.43
C ASN A 497 4.15 17.06 12.18
N ILE A 498 4.27 15.74 12.34
CA ILE A 498 4.56 14.81 11.24
C ILE A 498 3.35 14.78 10.31
N THR A 499 3.55 15.15 9.04
CA THR A 499 2.47 15.37 8.07
C THR A 499 2.21 14.17 7.18
N THR A 500 3.25 13.41 6.84
CA THR A 500 3.10 12.19 6.02
C THR A 500 3.90 11.05 6.60
N PHE A 501 3.36 9.84 6.50
CA PHE A 501 3.88 8.66 7.20
C PHE A 501 4.02 7.47 6.27
N CYS A 502 5.16 6.78 6.33
CA CYS A 502 5.38 5.51 5.65
C CYS A 502 5.98 4.47 6.60
N ALA A 503 5.37 3.30 6.67
CA ALA A 503 5.90 2.19 7.43
C ALA A 503 5.50 0.86 6.77
N PRO A 504 6.24 -0.25 7.00
CA PRO A 504 5.77 -1.54 6.53
C PRO A 504 4.52 -1.97 7.32
N PRO A 505 3.65 -2.85 6.77
CA PRO A 505 2.45 -3.33 7.45
C PRO A 505 2.72 -3.87 8.86
N THR A 506 3.88 -4.49 9.09
CA THR A 506 4.32 -4.94 10.43
C THR A 506 4.26 -3.83 11.48
N MET A 507 4.72 -2.62 11.16
CA MET A 507 4.75 -1.53 12.13
C MET A 507 3.35 -0.96 12.38
N TYR A 508 2.53 -0.85 11.33
CA TYR A 508 1.11 -0.52 11.51
C TYR A 508 0.40 -1.56 12.39
N ARG A 509 0.67 -2.86 12.22
CA ARG A 509 0.13 -3.93 13.09
C ARG A 509 0.47 -3.70 14.55
N PHE A 510 1.70 -3.30 14.87
CA PHE A 510 2.06 -2.99 16.25
C PHE A 510 1.36 -1.72 16.76
N MET A 511 1.24 -0.68 15.93
CA MET A 511 0.55 0.56 16.32
C MET A 511 -0.94 0.35 16.61
N ILE A 512 -1.67 -0.37 15.75
CA ILE A 512 -3.12 -0.61 15.93
C ILE A 512 -3.45 -1.55 17.08
N LYS A 513 -2.46 -2.26 17.65
CA LYS A 513 -2.64 -3.07 18.86
C LYS A 513 -2.61 -2.22 20.13
N GLU A 514 -2.11 -0.98 20.05
CA GLU A 514 -2.26 0.03 21.09
C GLU A 514 -3.61 0.75 20.97
N ASP A 515 -4.03 1.42 22.04
CA ASP A 515 -5.22 2.27 22.02
C ASP A 515 -4.90 3.62 21.35
N LEU A 516 -5.09 3.67 20.03
CA LEU A 516 -4.80 4.86 19.21
C LEU A 516 -5.58 6.11 19.64
N SER A 517 -6.72 5.97 20.34
CA SER A 517 -7.51 7.12 20.82
C SER A 517 -6.78 7.97 21.88
N LYS A 518 -5.70 7.45 22.46
CA LYS A 518 -4.85 8.16 23.44
C LYS A 518 -3.81 9.07 22.81
N PHE A 519 -3.63 9.01 21.49
CA PHE A 519 -2.60 9.75 20.77
C PHE A 519 -3.24 10.73 19.79
N ASP A 520 -2.65 11.92 19.70
CA ASP A 520 -3.03 12.89 18.70
C ASP A 520 -2.28 12.62 17.39
N LEU A 521 -3.02 12.12 16.40
CA LEU A 521 -2.54 11.81 15.05
C LEU A 521 -3.10 12.79 14.00
N SER A 522 -3.71 13.90 14.44
CA SER A 522 -4.37 14.86 13.54
C SER A 522 -3.42 15.61 12.61
N SER A 523 -2.11 15.58 12.88
CA SER A 523 -1.09 16.16 11.99
C SER A 523 -0.92 15.36 10.70
N ILE A 524 -1.23 14.06 10.71
CA ILE A 524 -1.04 13.17 9.56
C ILE A 524 -2.11 13.50 8.51
N ARG A 525 -1.67 13.71 7.27
CA ARG A 525 -2.52 13.97 6.11
C ARG A 525 -2.47 12.83 5.09
N HIS A 526 -1.40 12.05 5.11
CA HIS A 526 -1.21 10.96 4.16
C HIS A 526 -0.40 9.81 4.77
N ALA A 527 -0.83 8.58 4.50
CA ALA A 527 -0.21 7.37 5.03
C ALA A 527 0.02 6.34 3.91
N THR A 528 1.25 5.84 3.81
CA THR A 528 1.63 4.84 2.81
C THR A 528 2.24 3.60 3.44
N THR A 529 2.24 2.50 2.69
CA THR A 529 2.84 1.23 3.13
C THR A 529 3.46 0.45 1.96
N ALA A 530 4.56 -0.26 2.22
CA ALA A 530 5.17 -1.15 1.23
C ALA A 530 6.07 -2.19 1.91
N GLY A 531 6.46 -3.21 1.13
CA GLY A 531 7.48 -4.20 1.49
C GLY A 531 6.92 -5.51 2.04
N GLU A 532 5.67 -5.50 2.50
CA GLU A 532 4.84 -6.68 2.79
C GLU A 532 3.43 -6.36 2.28
N ALA A 533 2.62 -7.39 2.06
CA ALA A 533 1.23 -7.19 1.68
C ALA A 533 0.39 -6.71 2.88
N LEU A 534 -0.49 -5.74 2.62
CA LEU A 534 -1.29 -5.10 3.65
C LEU A 534 -2.48 -5.97 4.06
N ASN A 535 -2.58 -6.29 5.35
CA ASN A 535 -3.76 -6.98 5.88
C ASN A 535 -4.97 -6.00 5.95
N PRO A 536 -6.17 -6.39 5.46
CA PRO A 536 -7.37 -5.55 5.50
C PRO A 536 -7.72 -4.99 6.88
N GLU A 537 -7.54 -5.77 7.95
CA GLU A 537 -7.83 -5.34 9.32
C GLU A 537 -6.94 -4.16 9.74
N VAL A 538 -5.68 -4.15 9.28
CA VAL A 538 -4.74 -3.05 9.55
C VAL A 538 -5.23 -1.75 8.90
N PHE A 539 -5.70 -1.85 7.66
CA PHE A 539 -6.28 -0.73 6.94
C PHE A 539 -7.51 -0.19 7.67
N HIS A 540 -8.45 -1.06 8.06
CA HIS A 540 -9.70 -0.65 8.70
C HIS A 540 -9.48 -0.02 10.07
N GLN A 541 -8.63 -0.59 10.92
CA GLN A 541 -8.34 -0.02 12.24
C GLN A 541 -7.63 1.33 12.14
N PHE A 542 -6.67 1.47 11.22
CA PHE A 542 -5.99 2.75 11.01
C PHE A 542 -6.95 3.82 10.45
N LYS A 543 -7.80 3.45 9.48
CA LYS A 543 -8.83 4.34 8.93
C LYS A 543 -9.85 4.75 9.98
N LYS A 544 -10.26 3.84 10.86
CA LYS A 544 -11.15 4.16 11.99
C LYS A 544 -10.51 5.14 12.97
N ALA A 545 -9.21 5.01 13.23
CA ALA A 545 -8.50 5.86 14.18
C ALA A 545 -8.14 7.26 13.62
N THR A 546 -7.90 7.37 12.31
CA THR A 546 -7.34 8.59 11.70
C THR A 546 -8.21 9.21 10.59
N GLY A 547 -9.20 8.49 10.08
CA GLY A 547 -9.94 8.83 8.87
C GLY A 547 -9.19 8.53 7.55
N LEU A 548 -7.90 8.17 7.63
CA LEU A 548 -7.04 8.04 6.45
C LEU A 548 -7.01 6.61 5.91
N SER A 549 -7.00 6.50 4.58
CA SER A 549 -6.67 5.26 3.88
C SER A 549 -5.15 5.04 3.88
N ILE A 550 -4.70 3.80 4.02
CA ILE A 550 -3.29 3.44 3.82
C ILE A 550 -3.08 3.14 2.33
N MET A 551 -2.20 3.91 1.68
CA MET A 551 -1.90 3.80 0.25
C MET A 551 -0.75 2.81 0.02
N GLU A 552 -1.08 1.59 -0.41
CA GLU A 552 -0.09 0.55 -0.68
C GLU A 552 0.75 0.87 -1.93
N GLY A 553 2.00 0.42 -1.93
CA GLY A 553 2.92 0.55 -3.05
C GLY A 553 3.91 -0.60 -3.12
N PHE A 554 4.42 -0.85 -4.32
CA PHE A 554 5.31 -1.95 -4.65
C PHE A 554 6.51 -1.50 -5.48
N GLY A 555 7.64 -2.12 -5.17
CA GLY A 555 8.86 -2.12 -5.97
C GLY A 555 9.92 -2.94 -5.26
N GLN A 556 11.12 -2.97 -5.83
CA GLN A 556 12.20 -3.85 -5.40
C GLN A 556 13.47 -3.04 -5.13
N THR A 557 14.55 -3.73 -4.76
CA THR A 557 15.84 -3.05 -4.53
C THR A 557 16.41 -2.52 -5.83
N GLU A 558 16.09 -3.20 -6.93
CA GLU A 558 16.45 -2.96 -8.31
C GLU A 558 15.64 -1.82 -8.95
N THR A 559 14.58 -1.35 -8.30
CA THR A 559 13.67 -0.32 -8.84
C THR A 559 13.41 0.80 -7.84
N THR A 560 12.61 1.78 -8.26
CA THR A 560 11.86 2.66 -7.36
C THR A 560 10.40 2.20 -7.31
N LEU A 561 9.45 3.09 -7.00
CA LEU A 561 8.03 2.73 -6.92
C LEU A 561 7.49 2.37 -8.31
N SER A 562 7.26 1.07 -8.53
CA SER A 562 6.84 0.50 -9.81
C SER A 562 5.33 0.38 -9.94
N ILE A 563 4.63 0.11 -8.84
CA ILE A 563 3.17 0.05 -8.77
C ILE A 563 2.76 0.75 -7.47
N GLY A 564 1.68 1.54 -7.49
CA GLY A 564 1.23 2.24 -6.29
C GLY A 564 -0.19 2.78 -6.36
N ASN A 565 -0.72 3.15 -5.21
CA ASN A 565 -1.93 3.94 -5.09
C ASN A 565 -1.52 5.43 -5.06
N PHE A 566 -1.63 6.12 -6.18
CA PHE A 566 -1.18 7.49 -6.37
C PHE A 566 -2.24 8.53 -5.96
N VAL A 567 -1.84 9.81 -5.90
CA VAL A 567 -2.77 10.94 -5.76
C VAL A 567 -3.93 10.83 -6.76
N GLY A 568 -5.14 11.17 -6.30
CA GLY A 568 -6.37 11.04 -7.10
C GLY A 568 -6.96 9.62 -7.14
N MET A 569 -6.24 8.59 -6.68
CA MET A 569 -6.74 7.21 -6.69
C MET A 569 -7.45 6.81 -5.40
N THR A 570 -8.45 5.94 -5.53
CA THR A 570 -9.08 5.25 -4.39
C THR A 570 -8.44 3.88 -4.20
N PRO A 571 -7.77 3.59 -3.07
CA PRO A 571 -7.12 2.30 -2.89
C PRO A 571 -8.13 1.16 -2.79
N LYS A 572 -7.85 0.05 -3.49
CA LYS A 572 -8.55 -1.22 -3.28
C LYS A 572 -7.80 -2.06 -2.26
N ILE A 573 -8.48 -2.45 -1.19
CA ILE A 573 -7.84 -3.20 -0.08
C ILE A 573 -7.30 -4.53 -0.60
N GLY A 574 -6.01 -4.77 -0.39
CA GLY A 574 -5.29 -5.95 -0.87
C GLY A 574 -4.68 -5.80 -2.28
N SER A 575 -4.91 -4.67 -2.95
CA SER A 575 -4.24 -4.32 -4.19
C SER A 575 -3.04 -3.40 -3.95
N MET A 576 -1.97 -3.63 -4.72
CA MET A 576 -0.78 -2.78 -4.73
C MET A 576 -1.03 -1.43 -5.44
N GLY A 577 -2.16 -1.25 -6.12
CA GLY A 577 -2.47 -0.07 -6.92
C GLY A 577 -2.26 -0.28 -8.42
N LYS A 578 -1.93 0.78 -9.16
CA LYS A 578 -1.72 0.77 -10.61
C LYS A 578 -0.24 0.94 -10.97
N ALA A 579 0.12 0.60 -12.19
CA ALA A 579 1.46 0.84 -12.71
C ALA A 579 1.84 2.32 -12.57
N SER A 580 3.06 2.56 -12.11
CA SER A 580 3.66 3.88 -12.01
C SER A 580 3.90 4.44 -13.41
N PRO A 581 3.46 5.67 -13.75
CA PRO A 581 3.76 6.29 -15.06
C PRO A 581 5.24 6.38 -15.42
N LEU A 582 6.15 6.22 -14.44
CA LEU A 582 7.60 6.09 -14.67
C LEU A 582 8.00 4.79 -15.37
N TYR A 583 7.23 3.73 -15.20
CA TYR A 583 7.57 2.38 -15.64
C TYR A 583 6.48 1.83 -16.57
N ASP A 584 6.90 1.31 -17.72
CA ASP A 584 6.00 0.48 -18.52
C ASP A 584 5.97 -0.94 -17.93
N VAL A 585 4.91 -1.22 -17.18
CA VAL A 585 4.72 -2.46 -16.43
C VAL A 585 3.69 -3.33 -17.12
N GLU A 586 4.07 -4.56 -17.46
CA GLU A 586 3.15 -5.58 -17.98
C GLU A 586 3.24 -6.88 -17.19
N LEU A 587 2.21 -7.71 -17.32
CA LEU A 587 2.17 -9.06 -16.76
C LEU A 587 2.49 -10.07 -17.85
N ILE A 588 3.56 -10.86 -17.68
CA ILE A 588 4.00 -11.87 -18.63
C ILE A 588 3.75 -13.28 -18.07
N THR A 589 3.00 -14.10 -18.79
CA THR A 589 2.69 -15.48 -18.43
C THR A 589 3.90 -16.39 -18.63
N THR A 590 3.86 -17.61 -18.06
CA THR A 590 4.95 -18.59 -18.18
C THR A 590 5.23 -19.06 -19.60
N ASP A 591 4.29 -18.90 -20.54
CA ASP A 591 4.49 -19.17 -21.97
C ASP A 591 4.95 -17.95 -22.77
N GLY A 592 5.31 -16.84 -22.10
CA GLY A 592 5.89 -15.64 -22.69
C GLY A 592 4.87 -14.71 -23.38
N LYS A 593 3.59 -14.80 -23.01
CA LYS A 593 2.54 -13.91 -23.54
C LYS A 593 2.15 -12.86 -22.49
N PHE A 594 1.50 -11.79 -22.93
CA PHE A 594 0.85 -10.87 -22.00
C PHE A 594 -0.37 -11.55 -21.36
N ALA A 595 -0.48 -11.43 -20.04
CA ALA A 595 -1.60 -11.97 -19.30
C ALA A 595 -2.88 -11.16 -19.57
N ALA A 596 -4.01 -11.85 -19.73
CA ALA A 596 -5.32 -11.20 -19.83
C ALA A 596 -5.76 -10.61 -18.47
N ILE A 597 -6.82 -9.80 -18.48
CA ILE A 597 -7.46 -9.34 -17.23
C ILE A 597 -7.88 -10.55 -16.39
N GLY A 598 -7.55 -10.53 -15.10
CA GLY A 598 -7.79 -11.63 -14.16
C GLY A 598 -6.81 -12.80 -14.27
N GLU A 599 -5.93 -12.81 -15.27
CA GLU A 599 -4.95 -13.87 -15.46
C GLU A 599 -3.63 -13.55 -14.71
N PRO A 600 -3.08 -14.49 -13.92
CA PRO A 600 -1.80 -14.29 -13.27
C PRO A 600 -0.62 -14.30 -14.25
N GLY A 601 0.28 -13.33 -14.12
CA GLY A 601 1.56 -13.23 -14.83
C GLY A 601 2.66 -12.64 -13.93
N GLU A 602 3.90 -12.80 -14.35
CA GLU A 602 5.05 -12.12 -13.74
C GLU A 602 5.00 -10.62 -14.04
N ILE A 603 5.23 -9.79 -13.03
CA ILE A 603 5.40 -8.35 -13.21
C ILE A 603 6.74 -8.11 -13.90
N CYS A 604 6.69 -7.54 -15.11
CA CYS A 604 7.85 -7.21 -15.91
C CYS A 604 7.87 -5.73 -16.26
N ILE A 605 9.07 -5.14 -16.32
CA ILE A 605 9.27 -3.72 -16.64
C ILE A 605 10.04 -3.60 -17.94
N ARG A 606 9.48 -2.91 -18.94
CA ARG A 606 10.17 -2.70 -20.23
C ARG A 606 11.39 -1.79 -20.05
N TYR A 607 12.51 -2.13 -20.67
CA TYR A 607 13.73 -1.31 -20.61
C TYR A 607 14.46 -1.11 -21.96
N ASP A 608 14.05 -1.81 -23.02
CA ASP A 608 14.73 -1.82 -24.32
C ASP A 608 14.62 -0.51 -25.11
N GLN A 609 13.49 0.20 -25.00
CA GLN A 609 13.28 1.48 -25.67
C GLN A 609 13.96 2.63 -24.93
N THR A 610 13.82 2.66 -23.60
CA THR A 610 14.39 3.68 -22.72
C THR A 610 14.53 3.04 -21.34
N VAL A 611 15.72 3.15 -20.75
CA VAL A 611 15.94 2.68 -19.38
C VAL A 611 15.35 3.71 -18.41
N PRO A 612 14.29 3.39 -17.66
CA PRO A 612 13.65 4.35 -16.78
C PRO A 612 14.59 4.81 -15.66
N CYS A 613 14.54 6.10 -15.30
CA CYS A 613 15.27 6.58 -14.12
C CYS A 613 14.80 5.81 -12.88
N GLY A 614 15.73 5.28 -12.10
CA GLY A 614 15.41 4.47 -10.92
C GLY A 614 15.41 2.95 -11.14
N LEU A 615 15.44 2.46 -12.38
CA LEU A 615 15.81 1.07 -12.65
C LEU A 615 17.32 0.92 -12.51
N TYR A 616 17.77 -0.12 -11.81
CA TYR A 616 19.18 -0.45 -11.66
C TYR A 616 19.89 -0.72 -13.01
N SER A 617 21.21 -0.64 -13.01
CA SER A 617 22.07 -0.92 -14.17
C SER A 617 22.44 -2.40 -14.30
N GLY A 618 21.87 -3.28 -13.48
CA GLY A 618 22.20 -4.71 -13.40
C GLY A 618 22.88 -5.10 -12.08
N TYR A 619 23.24 -6.38 -11.98
CA TYR A 619 23.95 -6.91 -10.82
C TYR A 619 25.48 -6.77 -10.99
N TYR A 620 26.11 -6.05 -10.07
CA TYR A 620 27.55 -5.79 -10.11
C TYR A 620 28.36 -7.10 -10.11
N LEU A 621 29.28 -7.22 -11.08
CA LEU A 621 30.14 -8.40 -11.31
C LEU A 621 29.37 -9.73 -11.44
N ASN A 622 28.09 -9.69 -11.79
CA ASN A 622 27.26 -10.88 -11.98
C ASN A 622 26.42 -10.75 -13.26
N GLU A 623 27.11 -10.86 -14.40
CA GLU A 623 26.50 -10.75 -15.73
C GLU A 623 25.47 -11.86 -15.99
N GLU A 624 25.69 -13.06 -15.46
CA GLU A 624 24.75 -14.19 -15.56
C GLU A 624 23.42 -13.86 -14.89
N ALA A 625 23.43 -13.45 -13.62
CA ALA A 625 22.21 -13.05 -12.93
C ALA A 625 21.55 -11.82 -13.57
N THR A 626 22.33 -10.93 -14.18
CA THR A 626 21.80 -9.77 -14.89
C THR A 626 21.06 -10.21 -16.14
N LYS A 627 21.65 -11.09 -16.97
CA LYS A 627 20.99 -11.65 -18.16
C LYS A 627 19.77 -12.50 -17.80
N GLU A 628 19.81 -13.20 -16.66
CA GLU A 628 18.66 -13.98 -16.16
C GLU A 628 17.50 -13.08 -15.70
N ALA A 629 17.77 -11.85 -15.25
CA ALA A 629 16.75 -10.91 -14.80
C ALA A 629 16.38 -9.86 -15.86
N MET A 630 17.23 -9.64 -16.87
CA MET A 630 17.06 -8.63 -17.91
C MET A 630 17.31 -9.28 -19.26
N HIS A 631 16.25 -9.74 -19.90
CA HIS A 631 16.28 -10.36 -21.23
C HIS A 631 15.01 -10.04 -22.00
N ASP A 632 15.04 -10.25 -23.32
CA ASP A 632 13.89 -10.02 -24.21
C ASP A 632 13.25 -8.62 -24.11
N GLY A 633 14.03 -7.62 -23.70
CA GLY A 633 13.60 -6.24 -23.49
C GLY A 633 12.88 -5.96 -22.17
N TRP A 634 12.78 -6.95 -21.28
CA TRP A 634 12.09 -6.87 -19.99
C TRP A 634 13.00 -7.12 -18.80
N TYR A 635 12.82 -6.32 -17.75
CA TYR A 635 13.30 -6.64 -16.42
C TYR A 635 12.24 -7.50 -15.72
N HIS A 636 12.63 -8.73 -15.37
CA HIS A 636 11.85 -9.76 -14.72
C HIS A 636 11.96 -9.64 -13.19
N THR A 637 10.89 -9.18 -12.54
CA THR A 637 10.87 -8.95 -11.07
C THR A 637 10.80 -10.27 -10.27
N ARG A 638 10.31 -11.34 -10.90
CA ARG A 638 9.94 -12.64 -10.32
C ARG A 638 8.80 -12.59 -9.30
N ASP A 639 8.06 -11.49 -9.28
CA ASP A 639 6.84 -11.34 -8.50
C ASP A 639 5.62 -11.54 -9.41
N VAL A 640 4.68 -12.39 -8.99
CA VAL A 640 3.48 -12.75 -9.76
C VAL A 640 2.29 -11.96 -9.25
N ALA A 641 1.55 -11.35 -10.16
CA ALA A 641 0.31 -10.64 -9.89
C ALA A 641 -0.73 -10.92 -10.97
N TRP A 642 -1.97 -10.52 -10.73
CA TRP A 642 -3.01 -10.39 -11.77
C TRP A 642 -3.52 -8.96 -11.80
N ARG A 643 -4.04 -8.52 -12.96
CA ARG A 643 -4.59 -7.17 -13.16
C ARG A 643 -6.11 -7.24 -13.30
N ASP A 644 -6.84 -6.40 -12.56
CA ASP A 644 -8.30 -6.32 -12.67
C ASP A 644 -8.77 -5.41 -13.82
N GLU A 645 -10.09 -5.34 -14.03
CA GLU A 645 -10.72 -4.55 -15.10
C GLU A 645 -10.45 -3.04 -14.97
N ASP A 646 -10.19 -2.55 -13.75
CA ASP A 646 -9.86 -1.15 -13.48
C ASP A 646 -8.35 -0.87 -13.55
N GLY A 647 -7.55 -1.89 -13.88
CA GLY A 647 -6.09 -1.80 -14.00
C GLY A 647 -5.32 -1.95 -12.69
N TYR A 648 -5.96 -2.35 -11.58
CA TYR A 648 -5.29 -2.58 -10.30
C TYR A 648 -4.57 -3.92 -10.28
N PHE A 649 -3.37 -3.92 -9.70
CA PHE A 649 -2.52 -5.10 -9.58
C PHE A 649 -2.71 -5.77 -8.21
N TRP A 650 -2.88 -7.08 -8.24
CA TRP A 650 -3.13 -7.89 -7.06
C TRP A 650 -2.01 -8.90 -6.89
N TYR A 651 -1.23 -8.75 -5.82
CA TYR A 651 -0.09 -9.62 -5.54
C TYR A 651 -0.56 -11.05 -5.27
N VAL A 652 0.10 -12.03 -5.89
CA VAL A 652 -0.17 -13.45 -5.65
C VAL A 652 0.92 -14.04 -4.76
N SER A 653 2.16 -14.03 -5.23
CA SER A 653 3.32 -14.55 -4.53
C SER A 653 4.61 -14.24 -5.30
N ARG A 654 5.76 -14.62 -4.74
CA ARG A 654 6.94 -14.91 -5.55
C ARG A 654 6.62 -16.09 -6.47
N ALA A 655 7.14 -16.07 -7.70
CA ALA A 655 6.97 -17.20 -8.62
C ALA A 655 7.38 -18.54 -7.98
N ASP A 656 8.41 -18.52 -7.14
CA ASP A 656 8.96 -19.69 -6.45
C ASP A 656 8.11 -20.20 -5.27
N ASP A 657 7.26 -19.34 -4.67
CA ASP A 657 6.56 -19.62 -3.41
C ASP A 657 5.09 -20.11 -3.59
N VAL A 658 4.63 -20.29 -4.84
CA VAL A 658 3.27 -20.78 -5.14
C VAL A 658 3.12 -22.22 -4.64
N ILE A 659 2.19 -22.46 -3.70
CA ILE A 659 1.90 -23.82 -3.20
C ILE A 659 1.07 -24.55 -4.25
N LYS A 660 1.54 -25.74 -4.67
CA LYS A 660 0.83 -26.60 -5.64
C LYS A 660 0.24 -27.81 -4.92
N SER A 661 -1.03 -27.75 -4.56
CA SER A 661 -1.72 -28.83 -3.84
C SER A 661 -2.83 -29.43 -4.69
N SER A 662 -2.69 -30.72 -5.07
CA SER A 662 -3.70 -31.43 -5.90
C SER A 662 -4.09 -30.68 -7.20
N GLY A 663 -3.14 -30.00 -7.84
CA GLY A 663 -3.38 -29.22 -9.07
C GLY A 663 -3.85 -27.78 -8.83
N TYR A 664 -4.21 -27.40 -7.61
CA TYR A 664 -4.53 -26.02 -7.25
C TYR A 664 -3.26 -25.20 -7.00
N ARG A 665 -3.20 -23.99 -7.56
CA ARG A 665 -2.20 -22.97 -7.22
C ARG A 665 -2.74 -22.11 -6.09
N ILE A 666 -2.03 -22.10 -4.97
CA ILE A 666 -2.48 -21.46 -3.74
C ILE A 666 -1.43 -20.43 -3.33
N GLY A 667 -1.83 -19.16 -3.28
CA GLY A 667 -1.00 -18.08 -2.74
C GLY A 667 -0.96 -18.16 -1.22
N PRO A 668 0.21 -18.17 -0.57
CA PRO A 668 0.31 -18.27 0.89
C PRO A 668 -0.33 -17.06 1.60
N PHE A 669 -0.26 -15.87 1.00
CA PHE A 669 -0.72 -14.62 1.61
C PHE A 669 -2.24 -14.57 1.86
N GLU A 670 -3.04 -15.16 0.97
CA GLU A 670 -4.50 -15.21 1.15
C GLU A 670 -4.88 -15.96 2.44
N ILE A 671 -4.16 -17.02 2.76
CA ILE A 671 -4.39 -17.83 3.95
C ILE A 671 -3.84 -17.13 5.19
N GLU A 672 -2.64 -16.53 5.09
CA GLU A 672 -2.05 -15.71 6.15
C GLU A 672 -3.03 -14.60 6.57
N SER A 673 -3.64 -13.90 5.61
CA SER A 673 -4.59 -12.80 5.86
C SER A 673 -5.79 -13.22 6.68
N VAL A 674 -6.42 -14.36 6.34
CA VAL A 674 -7.57 -14.90 7.08
C VAL A 674 -7.18 -15.37 8.48
N ILE A 675 -6.00 -15.98 8.64
CA ILE A 675 -5.52 -16.41 9.97
C ILE A 675 -5.23 -15.20 10.87
N MET A 676 -4.71 -14.11 10.29
CA MET A 676 -4.35 -12.88 11.01
C MET A 676 -5.57 -12.10 11.55
N GLU A 677 -6.79 -12.39 11.10
CA GLU A 677 -8.03 -11.85 11.69
C GLU A 677 -8.27 -12.34 13.12
N LEU A 678 -7.70 -13.49 13.49
CA LEU A 678 -7.89 -14.07 14.81
C LEU A 678 -7.17 -13.25 15.88
N PRO A 679 -7.86 -12.79 16.95
CA PRO A 679 -7.31 -11.81 17.88
C PRO A 679 -6.09 -12.32 18.67
N TYR A 680 -5.98 -13.65 18.81
CA TYR A 680 -4.90 -14.31 19.52
C TYR A 680 -3.70 -14.66 18.63
N VAL A 681 -3.76 -14.42 17.32
CA VAL A 681 -2.63 -14.59 16.39
C VAL A 681 -1.83 -13.29 16.32
N LEU A 682 -0.52 -13.38 16.56
CA LEU A 682 0.42 -12.27 16.44
C LEU A 682 1.04 -12.21 15.05
N GLU A 683 1.48 -13.35 14.52
CA GLU A 683 2.05 -13.49 13.17
C GLU A 683 1.71 -14.86 12.58
N CYS A 684 1.66 -14.95 11.25
CA CYS A 684 1.49 -16.21 10.54
C CYS A 684 2.39 -16.23 9.28
N GLY A 685 3.04 -17.37 9.05
CA GLY A 685 3.73 -17.66 7.79
C GLY A 685 3.19 -18.97 7.21
N VAL A 686 2.77 -18.94 5.94
CA VAL A 686 2.23 -20.09 5.24
C VAL A 686 3.25 -20.61 4.23
N SER A 687 3.49 -21.92 4.24
CA SER A 687 4.41 -22.63 3.34
C SER A 687 3.80 -23.93 2.80
N ALA A 688 4.46 -24.50 1.79
CA ALA A 688 4.17 -25.84 1.30
C ALA A 688 4.82 -26.88 2.21
N ALA A 689 4.06 -27.89 2.62
CA ALA A 689 4.59 -29.11 3.22
C ALA A 689 4.38 -30.30 2.27
N PRO A 690 5.32 -31.25 2.17
CA PRO A 690 5.17 -32.42 1.30
C PRO A 690 4.00 -33.31 1.76
N ASP A 691 3.25 -33.85 0.80
CA ASP A 691 2.14 -34.79 1.04
C ASP A 691 2.15 -35.85 -0.06
N GLU A 692 2.14 -37.13 0.32
CA GLU A 692 2.30 -38.27 -0.59
C GLU A 692 1.20 -38.36 -1.67
N ILE A 693 0.01 -37.82 -1.40
CA ILE A 693 -1.15 -37.93 -2.29
C ILE A 693 -1.34 -36.63 -3.08
N ARG A 694 -1.13 -35.48 -2.43
CA ARG A 694 -1.43 -34.15 -2.99
C ARG A 694 -0.21 -33.44 -3.57
N GLY A 695 0.96 -34.06 -3.48
CA GLY A 695 2.26 -33.46 -3.78
C GLY A 695 2.69 -32.52 -2.65
N GLN A 696 1.93 -31.43 -2.47
CA GLN A 696 2.10 -30.50 -1.35
C GLN A 696 0.76 -30.21 -0.68
N VAL A 697 0.81 -29.78 0.58
CA VAL A 697 -0.32 -29.25 1.34
C VAL A 697 0.05 -27.94 2.00
N VAL A 698 -0.96 -27.13 2.32
CA VAL A 698 -0.79 -25.88 3.03
C VAL A 698 -0.42 -26.13 4.50
N LYS A 699 0.70 -25.56 4.94
CA LYS A 699 1.15 -25.50 6.34
C LYS A 699 1.14 -24.06 6.82
N ALA A 700 0.53 -23.81 7.98
CA ALA A 700 0.57 -22.53 8.68
C ALA A 700 1.46 -22.63 9.93
N SER A 701 2.50 -21.82 9.99
CA SER A 701 3.32 -21.59 11.18
C SER A 701 2.83 -20.31 11.86
N VAL A 702 2.39 -20.41 13.11
CA VAL A 702 1.62 -19.37 13.82
C VAL A 702 2.35 -18.97 15.09
N VAL A 703 2.57 -17.67 15.26
CA VAL A 703 3.03 -17.06 16.51
C VAL A 703 1.81 -16.47 17.23
N LEU A 704 1.62 -16.85 18.48
CA LEU A 704 0.48 -16.41 19.27
C LEU A 704 0.81 -15.13 20.05
N THR A 705 -0.23 -14.37 20.40
CA THR A 705 -0.12 -13.22 21.31
C THR A 705 0.34 -13.66 22.70
N LYS A 706 1.04 -12.76 23.40
CA LYS A 706 1.57 -13.02 24.75
C LYS A 706 0.45 -13.46 25.70
N GLY A 707 0.64 -14.59 26.38
CA GLY A 707 -0.33 -15.15 27.31
C GLY A 707 -1.29 -16.18 26.70
N THR A 708 -1.29 -16.35 25.37
CA THR A 708 -2.06 -17.40 24.70
C THR A 708 -1.23 -18.68 24.55
N VAL A 709 -1.81 -19.83 24.91
CA VAL A 709 -1.16 -21.15 24.77
C VAL A 709 -1.73 -21.90 23.56
N GLY A 710 -0.84 -22.41 22.71
CA GLY A 710 -1.22 -23.22 21.56
C GLY A 710 -1.76 -24.59 21.96
N THR A 711 -2.98 -24.93 21.54
CA THR A 711 -3.63 -26.23 21.82
C THR A 711 -4.13 -26.89 20.53
N GLU A 712 -4.38 -28.20 20.55
CA GLU A 712 -5.01 -28.91 19.42
C GLU A 712 -6.40 -28.36 19.09
N GLN A 713 -7.12 -27.87 20.10
CA GLN A 713 -8.39 -27.20 19.90
C GLN A 713 -8.22 -25.90 19.11
N LEU A 714 -7.20 -25.11 19.45
CA LEU A 714 -6.87 -23.86 18.74
C LEU A 714 -6.42 -24.13 17.30
N LYS A 715 -5.67 -25.21 17.04
CA LYS A 715 -5.35 -25.63 15.67
C LYS A 715 -6.61 -25.90 14.87
N LYS A 716 -7.54 -26.68 15.41
CA LYS A 716 -8.82 -26.98 14.75
C LYS A 716 -9.66 -25.72 14.55
N GLU A 717 -9.63 -24.79 15.50
CA GLU A 717 -10.29 -23.50 15.39
C GLU A 717 -9.74 -22.70 14.21
N ILE A 718 -8.41 -22.52 14.12
CA ILE A 718 -7.74 -21.85 12.98
C ILE A 718 -8.12 -22.53 11.66
N GLN A 719 -8.03 -23.86 11.60
CA GLN A 719 -8.40 -24.61 10.39
C GLN A 719 -9.85 -24.39 9.98
N ASN A 720 -10.78 -24.44 10.93
CA ASN A 720 -12.20 -24.26 10.68
C ASN A 720 -12.53 -22.80 10.34
N TYR A 721 -11.81 -21.85 10.93
CA TYR A 721 -11.94 -20.43 10.62
C TYR A 721 -11.57 -20.16 9.16
N VAL A 722 -10.45 -20.70 8.69
CA VAL A 722 -10.02 -20.58 7.29
C VAL A 722 -10.96 -21.32 6.33
N LYS A 723 -11.43 -22.52 6.67
CA LYS A 723 -12.40 -23.28 5.85
C LYS A 723 -13.72 -22.53 5.62
N LYS A 724 -14.13 -21.69 6.56
CA LYS A 724 -15.39 -20.92 6.47
C LYS A 724 -15.25 -19.63 5.65
N ARG A 725 -14.02 -19.12 5.48
CA ARG A 725 -13.75 -17.80 4.85
C ARG A 725 -12.98 -17.88 3.54
N THR A 726 -12.41 -19.04 3.23
CA THR A 726 -11.71 -19.31 1.97
C THR A 726 -12.31 -20.52 1.28
N ALA A 727 -11.97 -20.72 0.00
CA ALA A 727 -12.32 -21.95 -0.69
C ALA A 727 -11.78 -23.18 0.06
N PRO A 728 -12.56 -24.26 0.25
CA PRO A 728 -12.21 -25.38 1.14
C PRO A 728 -10.92 -26.14 0.81
N TYR A 729 -10.30 -25.91 -0.34
CA TYR A 729 -8.99 -26.49 -0.69
C TYR A 729 -7.80 -25.67 -0.17
N LYS A 730 -8.00 -24.42 0.25
CA LYS A 730 -6.93 -23.49 0.70
C LYS A 730 -6.60 -23.61 2.19
N TYR A 731 -7.44 -24.23 3.00
CA TYR A 731 -7.20 -24.27 4.45
C TYR A 731 -5.87 -24.97 4.82
N PRO A 732 -5.20 -24.52 5.90
CA PRO A 732 -3.96 -25.14 6.35
C PRO A 732 -4.23 -26.54 6.90
N ARG A 733 -3.76 -27.58 6.21
CA ARG A 733 -3.86 -28.96 6.71
C ARG A 733 -2.94 -29.20 7.89
N ILE A 734 -1.87 -28.42 7.99
CA ILE A 734 -0.91 -28.44 9.10
C ILE A 734 -0.91 -27.07 9.77
N VAL A 735 -1.07 -27.03 11.10
CA VAL A 735 -0.89 -25.82 11.91
C VAL A 735 0.17 -26.11 12.98
N VAL A 736 1.21 -25.28 13.03
CA VAL A 736 2.30 -25.37 14.01
C VAL A 736 2.38 -24.07 14.77
N PHE A 737 2.46 -24.15 16.10
CA PHE A 737 2.71 -22.98 16.93
C PHE A 737 4.21 -22.82 17.14
N CYS A 738 4.70 -21.60 16.97
CA CYS A 738 6.12 -21.25 17.08
C CYS A 738 6.29 -20.04 17.98
N ASP A 739 7.43 -19.95 18.67
CA ASP A 739 7.77 -18.76 19.46
C ASP A 739 8.09 -17.56 18.55
N SER A 740 8.62 -17.83 17.34
CA SER A 740 8.91 -16.84 16.30
C SER A 740 8.95 -17.49 14.91
N LEU A 741 8.83 -16.68 13.85
CA LEU A 741 9.02 -17.13 12.47
C LEU A 741 10.46 -16.88 11.99
N PRO A 742 11.07 -17.77 11.18
CA PRO A 742 12.34 -17.52 10.54
C PRO A 742 12.20 -16.32 9.61
N LYS A 743 12.96 -15.26 9.88
CA LYS A 743 12.94 -14.01 9.11
C LYS A 743 14.33 -13.68 8.60
N THR A 744 14.39 -13.00 7.47
CA THR A 744 15.60 -12.30 7.04
C THR A 744 15.93 -11.20 8.06
N ILE A 745 17.13 -10.64 7.95
CA ILE A 745 17.54 -9.47 8.72
C ILE A 745 16.56 -8.28 8.48
N SER A 746 15.90 -8.22 7.32
CA SER A 746 14.85 -7.24 7.01
C SER A 746 13.47 -7.54 7.60
N GLY A 747 13.32 -8.63 8.35
CA GLY A 747 12.04 -9.02 8.94
C GLY A 747 11.09 -9.77 7.98
N LYS A 748 11.50 -10.05 6.73
CA LYS A 748 10.71 -10.84 5.78
C LYS A 748 10.76 -12.31 6.15
N ILE A 749 9.61 -12.98 6.17
CA ILE A 749 9.51 -14.42 6.47
C ILE A 749 10.28 -15.24 5.41
N GLN A 750 11.16 -16.12 5.86
CA GLN A 750 11.90 -17.06 5.00
C GLN A 750 11.10 -18.35 4.84
N ARG A 751 10.17 -18.38 3.87
CA ARG A 751 9.22 -19.50 3.67
C ARG A 751 9.89 -20.84 3.39
N ASN A 752 11.04 -20.86 2.73
CA ASN A 752 11.82 -22.08 2.52
C ASN A 752 12.38 -22.72 3.81
N LYS A 753 12.40 -21.97 4.93
CA LYS A 753 12.79 -22.47 6.26
C LYS A 753 11.59 -22.84 7.15
N LEU A 754 10.36 -22.65 6.66
CA LEU A 754 9.10 -23.00 7.34
C LEU A 754 8.70 -24.44 7.01
#